data_AF-A0A9D8QTH2-F1
#
_entry.id   AF-A0A9D8QTH2-F1
#
_cell.length_a   1.000
_cell.length_b   1.000
_cell.length_c   1.000
_cell.angle_alpha   90.00
_cell.angle_beta   90.00
_cell.angle_gamma   90.00
#
_symmetry.space_group_name_H-M   'P 1'
#
loop_
_entity.id
_entity.type
_entity.pdbx_description
1 polymer ?
#
loop_
_entity_poly.entity_id
_entity_poly.type
_entity_poly.pdbx_seq_one_letter_code
_entity_poly.pdbx_strand_id
1 'polypeptide(L)'
;MNEFLETEMLDNGDFQGNGDMLAYDGYFSAKLPEQPVGTIVEFYLTATTESGLTRVYPNVEEAESRTPWLLYQVDEEGYASDQPMLRIIMDPQEYNYLKTKIWGEQGLSEALVNGTVICQTPSQPMPEIFYQAGLRNRGKGTASLTPHNIHINLPKDRDWEGRSSFNTNTKDTYCQIISSVIAREIGLPMAESRPVKVRINGEDLANPIAPQFGSYAGNEPMNSDFVDRQFPLDNNGNLYRGKRYAYPQNLGVADLGWRTESWTTYTNAYVKENNSMENDWSDLVELIRVLNKTSNEEYVEAVKNTVNVENWMRYFALNTLLANQETCLATGVGDDFALYRGEKDPRFSLIVYDMDSVMGLGERTEPYRKTIWPMNELPAVRRFMTNSAFSPLYFKHLRELGTGIFSPEKMNALLDNVLGDWISPTALNNMKTFNANHVAYVLSQIPGKFSISNTFEEINGYPTVHKADLLLEGTADAEHTSQITINGIPVDYTAWQGKWSRRLELNPGLNFIIIKIYDLDGEEVEYKEQYILYDTGSTHILDTDTITEDTTLTAADGPWQINKKLTIAAGATLTIEPGTCVYLNTGVTLSPARNARIVAEGTEESPIVLAGIPGGGRWSSITFNHTGVVRAEGDPENRFCHVHFKDFNGVAAINCNYGTFFLDHLTFGTTDCQYINLNWCSFMISHCRFPESTGDMQLVRAAGGTLMGGRGIFYRNYFGKVYGHNDPADITDGNWTESGKFQIIENVFMGSGDDLLDLDGTDAWVEGNILMHSHQNKSWGGASAISGGKDEGRTSELYITGNLFYDDDHAVKAKDNNFHVVVNNTIVRITNEGGNDSDCGMLGCVDIGYPESKGYYFQDNITYDIKNVLRGHTNAVITFEGNLLSEPWDTTEEWARGGNNSLCDPKFTYIPAVEETLNFQTWEQAQIMKKWFAPQAESPAIGTAENGRNKGLYTHRGVSISGEPSTP
;
A
#
# COMPACT_ATOMS: atom_id res chain seq x y z
N MET A 1 58.16 -45.54 8.63
CA MET A 1 57.90 -44.77 9.85
C MET A 1 58.73 -43.52 9.73
N ASN A 2 58.11 -42.35 9.60
CA ASN A 2 58.85 -41.10 9.66
C ASN A 2 59.36 -40.98 11.11
N GLU A 3 60.66 -40.79 11.30
CA GLU A 3 61.24 -40.52 12.62
C GLU A 3 60.79 -39.11 13.04
N PHE A 4 59.93 -39.02 14.06
CA PHE A 4 59.59 -37.74 14.68
C PHE A 4 60.77 -37.27 15.53
N LEU A 5 61.07 -35.96 15.46
CA LEU A 5 62.03 -35.32 16.36
C LEU A 5 61.29 -34.92 17.65
N GLU A 6 61.85 -35.30 18.80
CA GLU A 6 61.30 -34.93 20.10
C GLU A 6 61.87 -33.60 20.57
N THR A 7 61.01 -32.71 21.08
CA THR A 7 61.41 -31.44 21.71
C THR A 7 60.61 -31.27 23.00
N GLU A 8 61.30 -31.13 24.13
CA GLU A 8 60.68 -30.96 25.45
C GLU A 8 60.04 -29.57 25.56
N MET A 9 58.78 -29.53 26.01
CA MET A 9 58.09 -28.29 26.35
C MET A 9 58.18 -28.06 27.85
N LEU A 10 58.58 -26.85 28.27
CA LEU A 10 58.86 -26.52 29.67
C LEU A 10 58.10 -25.25 30.07
N ASP A 11 57.78 -25.17 31.36
CA ASP A 11 57.17 -24.02 32.06
C ASP A 11 58.13 -23.59 33.19
N ASN A 12 59.20 -22.88 32.82
CA ASN A 12 60.36 -22.55 33.66
C ASN A 12 60.82 -21.07 33.59
N GLY A 13 60.13 -20.22 32.83
CA GLY A 13 60.43 -18.80 32.62
C GLY A 13 61.65 -18.52 31.74
N ASP A 14 62.14 -19.48 30.95
CA ASP A 14 63.30 -19.32 30.06
C ASP A 14 62.92 -18.85 28.64
N PHE A 15 62.58 -17.57 28.52
CA PHE A 15 62.17 -16.98 27.25
C PHE A 15 63.21 -17.15 26.12
N GLN A 16 64.51 -17.15 26.43
CA GLN A 16 65.55 -17.28 25.39
C GLN A 16 65.78 -18.73 24.93
N GLY A 17 65.66 -19.70 25.85
CA GLY A 17 65.89 -21.11 25.59
C GLY A 17 64.70 -21.82 24.95
N ASN A 18 63.51 -21.72 25.55
CA ASN A 18 62.31 -22.45 25.14
C ASN A 18 61.10 -21.55 24.82
N GLY A 19 61.24 -20.23 24.96
CA GLY A 19 60.19 -19.26 24.64
C GLY A 19 59.21 -18.97 25.80
N ASP A 20 59.46 -19.51 26.99
CA ASP A 20 58.53 -19.38 28.12
C ASP A 20 58.73 -18.03 28.84
N MET A 21 57.65 -17.25 28.95
CA MET A 21 57.70 -15.92 29.54
C MET A 21 57.63 -15.92 31.07
N LEU A 22 56.93 -16.87 31.69
CA LEU A 22 56.62 -16.87 33.12
C LEU A 22 56.64 -18.28 33.67
N ALA A 23 57.56 -18.56 34.60
CA ALA A 23 57.64 -19.87 35.23
C ALA A 23 56.39 -20.21 36.07
N TYR A 24 55.93 -21.45 35.93
CA TYR A 24 54.84 -22.10 36.66
C TYR A 24 53.45 -21.48 36.46
N ASP A 25 53.19 -20.89 35.30
CA ASP A 25 51.89 -20.31 34.97
C ASP A 25 50.93 -21.30 34.26
N GLY A 26 51.43 -22.51 33.94
CA GLY A 26 50.68 -23.56 33.26
C GLY A 26 50.76 -23.49 31.74
N TYR A 27 51.51 -22.54 31.16
CA TYR A 27 51.80 -22.47 29.73
C TYR A 27 53.17 -23.08 29.44
N PHE A 28 53.17 -24.20 28.73
CA PHE A 28 54.40 -24.86 28.31
C PHE A 28 54.79 -24.39 26.92
N SER A 29 56.06 -24.08 26.70
CA SER A 29 56.58 -23.72 25.39
C SER A 29 57.84 -24.49 25.04
N ALA A 30 58.11 -24.57 23.73
CA ALA A 30 59.34 -25.13 23.19
C ALA A 30 59.82 -24.29 22.01
N LYS A 31 61.14 -24.22 21.84
CA LYS A 31 61.75 -23.64 20.65
C LYS A 31 62.01 -24.74 19.63
N LEU A 32 61.30 -24.67 18.51
CA LEU A 32 61.43 -25.63 17.42
C LEU A 32 62.70 -25.35 16.58
N PRO A 33 63.34 -26.39 15.99
CA PRO A 33 64.44 -26.20 15.05
C PRO A 33 64.02 -25.38 13.83
N GLU A 34 64.94 -24.58 13.31
CA GLU A 34 64.73 -23.83 12.06
C GLU A 34 64.49 -24.80 10.89
N GLN A 35 63.51 -24.47 10.04
CA GLN A 35 63.19 -25.20 8.81
C GLN A 35 63.09 -24.19 7.64
N PRO A 36 63.27 -24.63 6.38
CA PRO A 36 63.06 -23.77 5.23
C PRO A 36 61.62 -23.23 5.14
N VAL A 37 61.46 -22.01 4.61
CA VAL A 37 60.15 -21.44 4.28
C VAL A 37 59.38 -22.36 3.32
N GLY A 38 58.08 -22.53 3.57
CA GLY A 38 57.17 -23.42 2.86
C GLY A 38 57.06 -24.83 3.45
N THR A 39 57.94 -25.22 4.38
CA THR A 39 57.95 -26.56 4.98
C THR A 39 56.69 -26.80 5.81
N ILE A 40 55.96 -27.88 5.51
CA ILE A 40 54.82 -28.37 6.31
C ILE A 40 55.33 -29.47 7.25
N VAL A 41 55.01 -29.33 8.53
CA VAL A 41 55.46 -30.24 9.60
C VAL A 41 54.26 -30.83 10.31
N GLU A 42 54.24 -32.17 10.38
CA GLU A 42 53.33 -32.93 11.24
C GLU A 42 53.90 -33.03 12.65
N PHE A 43 53.08 -32.80 13.66
CA PHE A 43 53.45 -32.96 15.06
C PHE A 43 52.31 -33.48 15.91
N TYR A 44 52.67 -34.00 17.08
CA TYR A 44 51.77 -34.38 18.14
C TYR A 44 52.38 -34.00 19.48
N LEU A 45 51.53 -33.90 20.50
CA LEU A 45 51.94 -33.59 21.85
C LEU A 45 51.83 -34.84 22.71
N THR A 46 52.85 -35.06 23.54
CA THR A 46 52.83 -36.13 24.53
C THR A 46 52.99 -35.53 25.90
N ALA A 47 52.03 -35.78 26.78
CA ALA A 47 52.10 -35.38 28.19
C ALA A 47 52.33 -36.63 29.04
N THR A 48 53.37 -36.60 29.87
CA THR A 48 53.72 -37.69 30.79
C THR A 48 53.72 -37.18 32.22
N THR A 49 52.96 -37.84 33.10
CA THR A 49 52.94 -37.54 34.54
C THR A 49 54.21 -38.05 35.22
N GLU A 50 54.54 -37.54 36.41
CA GLU A 50 55.65 -38.07 37.24
C GLU A 50 55.53 -39.57 37.53
N SER A 51 54.30 -40.12 37.53
CA SER A 51 54.04 -41.55 37.73
C SER A 51 54.27 -42.42 36.49
N GLY A 52 54.65 -41.80 35.35
CA GLY A 52 54.90 -42.48 34.08
C GLY A 52 53.66 -42.72 33.22
N LEU A 53 52.48 -42.21 33.59
CA LEU A 53 51.30 -42.25 32.74
C LEU A 53 51.42 -41.22 31.62
N THR A 54 51.23 -41.67 30.37
CA THR A 54 51.41 -40.86 29.16
C THR A 54 50.09 -40.72 28.39
N ARG A 55 49.84 -39.53 27.83
CA ARG A 55 48.74 -39.25 26.90
C ARG A 55 49.26 -38.56 25.65
N VAL A 56 48.82 -39.01 24.48
CA VAL A 56 49.11 -38.40 23.18
C VAL A 56 47.93 -37.54 22.73
N TYR A 57 48.22 -36.37 22.17
CA TYR A 57 47.26 -35.49 21.53
C TYR A 57 47.74 -35.11 20.12
N PRO A 58 46.92 -35.29 19.08
CA PRO A 58 45.58 -35.86 19.11
C PRO A 58 45.61 -37.36 19.41
N ASN A 59 44.57 -37.87 20.07
CA ASN A 59 44.46 -39.29 20.38
C ASN A 59 44.03 -40.05 19.12
N VAL A 60 44.98 -40.68 18.45
CA VAL A 60 44.81 -41.33 17.14
C VAL A 60 45.32 -42.77 17.19
N GLU A 61 44.67 -43.67 16.45
CA GLU A 61 45.15 -45.04 16.30
C GLU A 61 46.30 -45.08 15.28
N GLU A 62 47.50 -45.49 15.69
CA GLU A 62 48.70 -45.58 14.83
C GLU A 62 48.62 -46.67 13.74
N ALA A 63 47.45 -47.25 13.51
CA ALA A 63 47.27 -48.46 12.70
C ALA A 63 47.17 -48.22 11.18
N GLU A 64 47.04 -46.98 10.70
CA GLU A 64 46.86 -46.68 9.27
C GLU A 64 47.85 -45.64 8.71
N SER A 65 48.07 -45.67 7.39
CA SER A 65 49.03 -44.79 6.69
C SER A 65 48.61 -43.31 6.60
N ARG A 66 47.47 -42.92 7.18
CA ARG A 66 46.90 -41.55 7.20
C ARG A 66 46.43 -41.27 8.62
N THR A 67 47.18 -40.47 9.36
CA THR A 67 46.88 -40.14 10.76
C THR A 67 46.63 -38.63 10.88
N PRO A 68 45.56 -38.16 11.55
CA PRO A 68 45.20 -36.74 11.59
C PRO A 68 46.05 -35.97 12.62
N TRP A 69 47.37 -35.94 12.40
CA TRP A 69 48.31 -35.18 13.23
C TRP A 69 48.09 -33.67 13.11
N LEU A 70 48.67 -32.91 14.05
CA LEU A 70 48.64 -31.46 14.01
C LEU A 70 49.62 -30.97 12.94
N LEU A 71 49.29 -29.89 12.25
CA LEU A 71 50.10 -29.35 11.15
C LEU A 71 50.47 -27.89 11.40
N TYR A 72 51.72 -27.53 11.13
CA TYR A 72 52.09 -26.12 10.92
C TYR A 72 52.89 -25.99 9.62
N GLN A 73 52.93 -24.77 9.07
CA GLN A 73 53.76 -24.43 7.92
C GLN A 73 54.73 -23.33 8.33
N VAL A 74 56.00 -23.47 7.96
CA VAL A 74 56.98 -22.38 8.11
C VAL A 74 56.72 -21.35 7.02
N ASP A 75 56.44 -20.13 7.44
CA ASP A 75 56.05 -19.04 6.57
C ASP A 75 56.66 -17.72 7.06
N GLU A 76 57.00 -16.84 6.12
CA GLU A 76 57.52 -15.50 6.35
C GLU A 76 56.58 -14.40 5.84
N GLU A 77 55.44 -14.77 5.22
CA GLU A 77 54.46 -13.82 4.72
C GLU A 77 53.84 -13.03 5.88
N GLY A 78 54.19 -11.73 5.94
CA GLY A 78 53.43 -10.73 6.69
C GLY A 78 52.22 -10.29 5.88
N TYR A 79 51.03 -10.33 6.49
CA TYR A 79 49.79 -9.98 5.80
C TYR A 79 49.29 -8.61 6.22
N ALA A 80 49.16 -7.71 5.25
CA ALA A 80 48.63 -6.35 5.41
C ALA A 80 47.65 -6.06 4.26
N SER A 81 46.39 -6.40 4.46
CA SER A 81 45.28 -6.10 3.54
C SER A 81 43.99 -5.94 4.34
N ASP A 82 43.05 -5.19 3.77
CA ASP A 82 41.73 -4.95 4.36
C ASP A 82 40.77 -6.15 4.24
N GLN A 83 41.20 -7.25 3.60
CA GLN A 83 40.44 -8.51 3.55
C GLN A 83 40.95 -9.51 4.61
N PRO A 84 40.10 -10.36 5.21
CA PRO A 84 40.58 -11.46 6.05
C PRO A 84 41.46 -12.45 5.26
N MET A 85 42.48 -12.99 5.94
CA MET A 85 43.35 -14.05 5.43
C MET A 85 43.00 -15.39 6.07
N LEU A 86 42.93 -16.42 5.23
CA LEU A 86 42.76 -17.82 5.61
C LEU A 86 43.95 -18.63 5.09
N ARG A 87 44.76 -19.19 6.00
CA ARG A 87 45.76 -20.19 5.62
C ARG A 87 45.24 -21.57 5.92
N ILE A 88 45.21 -22.42 4.90
CA ILE A 88 44.76 -23.80 4.97
C ILE A 88 45.98 -24.68 4.74
N ILE A 89 46.37 -25.39 5.79
CA ILE A 89 47.54 -26.28 5.79
C ILE A 89 47.04 -27.72 5.80
N MET A 90 47.47 -28.48 4.81
CA MET A 90 47.17 -29.89 4.64
C MET A 90 48.46 -30.65 4.40
N ASP A 91 48.54 -31.87 4.92
CA ASP A 91 49.59 -32.80 4.51
C ASP A 91 49.60 -32.95 2.97
N PRO A 92 50.78 -32.95 2.31
CA PRO A 92 50.86 -33.09 0.86
C PRO A 92 50.17 -34.34 0.29
N GLN A 93 50.08 -35.46 1.02
CA GLN A 93 49.35 -36.64 0.57
C GLN A 93 47.83 -36.40 0.66
N GLU A 94 47.35 -35.78 1.74
CA GLU A 94 45.96 -35.37 1.91
C GLU A 94 45.50 -34.38 0.82
N TYR A 95 46.32 -33.35 0.55
CA TYR A 95 46.05 -32.39 -0.52
C TYR A 95 46.03 -33.06 -1.90
N ASN A 96 46.97 -33.96 -2.19
CA ASN A 96 46.98 -34.70 -3.45
C ASN A 96 45.80 -35.68 -3.56
N TYR A 97 45.39 -36.31 -2.46
CA TYR A 97 44.20 -37.16 -2.41
C TYR A 97 42.95 -36.34 -2.75
N LEU A 98 42.78 -35.19 -2.11
CA LEU A 98 41.72 -34.25 -2.44
C LEU A 98 41.79 -33.87 -3.91
N LYS A 99 42.91 -33.32 -4.38
CA LYS A 99 43.11 -32.85 -5.76
C LYS A 99 42.86 -33.91 -6.84
N THR A 100 43.30 -35.15 -6.63
CA THR A 100 43.29 -36.17 -7.69
C THR A 100 42.13 -37.16 -7.61
N LYS A 101 41.56 -37.38 -6.42
CA LYS A 101 40.50 -38.39 -6.20
C LYS A 101 39.14 -37.77 -5.89
N ILE A 102 39.13 -36.68 -5.11
CA ILE A 102 37.90 -36.05 -4.62
C ILE A 102 37.52 -34.83 -5.47
N TRP A 103 38.50 -34.08 -5.98
CA TRP A 103 38.34 -32.85 -6.76
C TRP A 103 38.44 -33.09 -8.28
N GLY A 104 38.73 -34.33 -8.69
CA GLY A 104 38.85 -34.77 -10.08
C GLY A 104 37.49 -35.10 -10.74
N GLU A 105 37.43 -36.19 -11.51
CA GLU A 105 36.42 -36.42 -12.55
C GLU A 105 34.97 -36.70 -12.10
N GLN A 106 34.68 -36.89 -10.80
CA GLN A 106 33.31 -37.12 -10.31
C GLN A 106 33.04 -36.52 -8.93
N GLY A 107 33.62 -35.35 -8.58
CA GLY A 107 33.73 -34.77 -7.23
C GLY A 107 32.46 -34.60 -6.38
N LEU A 108 31.82 -35.72 -6.02
CA LEU A 108 30.60 -35.85 -5.21
C LEU A 108 30.88 -36.42 -3.82
N SER A 109 32.14 -36.69 -3.49
CA SER A 109 32.50 -37.18 -2.17
C SER A 109 32.52 -36.03 -1.17
N GLU A 110 31.70 -36.14 -0.13
CA GLU A 110 31.67 -35.21 1.01
C GLU A 110 32.63 -35.64 2.14
N ALA A 111 33.53 -36.59 1.89
CA ALA A 111 34.55 -37.01 2.84
C ALA A 111 35.47 -35.85 3.24
N LEU A 112 35.68 -35.70 4.55
CA LEU A 112 36.57 -34.70 5.14
C LEU A 112 38.00 -35.25 5.24
N VAL A 113 38.98 -34.37 5.07
CA VAL A 113 40.39 -34.61 5.42
C VAL A 113 40.83 -33.68 6.54
N ASN A 114 41.89 -34.07 7.25
CA ASN A 114 42.46 -33.29 8.34
C ASN A 114 43.31 -32.13 7.83
N GLY A 115 43.25 -30.99 8.50
CA GLY A 115 44.11 -29.84 8.25
C GLY A 115 44.21 -28.89 9.44
N THR A 116 45.08 -27.89 9.29
CA THR A 116 45.13 -26.72 10.18
C THR A 116 44.61 -25.50 9.41
N VAL A 117 43.74 -24.73 10.04
CA VAL A 117 43.22 -23.48 9.49
C VAL A 117 43.66 -22.33 10.39
N ILE A 118 44.24 -21.31 9.78
CA ILE A 118 44.68 -20.09 10.46
C ILE A 118 43.87 -18.93 9.92
N CYS A 119 43.12 -18.27 10.79
CA CYS A 119 42.26 -17.15 10.44
C CYS A 119 42.88 -15.85 10.98
N GLN A 120 43.03 -14.84 10.13
CA GLN A 120 43.50 -13.52 10.52
C GLN A 120 42.59 -12.45 9.92
N THR A 121 42.04 -11.57 10.76
CA THR A 121 41.22 -10.44 10.31
C THR A 121 42.03 -9.14 10.38
N PRO A 122 41.71 -8.10 9.59
CA PRO A 122 42.39 -6.81 9.68
C PRO A 122 42.28 -6.17 11.08
N SER A 123 41.21 -6.47 11.82
CA SER A 123 40.96 -5.96 13.18
C SER A 123 41.61 -6.81 14.28
N GLN A 124 42.05 -8.05 14.00
CA GLN A 124 42.76 -8.92 14.93
C GLN A 124 44.18 -9.18 14.43
N PRO A 125 45.19 -8.48 14.98
CA PRO A 125 46.56 -8.63 14.52
C PRO A 125 47.15 -10.02 14.82
N MET A 126 46.65 -10.71 15.86
CA MET A 126 47.05 -12.08 16.18
C MET A 126 46.13 -13.09 15.47
N PRO A 127 46.67 -14.02 14.68
CA PRO A 127 45.87 -15.04 14.02
C PRO A 127 45.31 -16.07 15.00
N GLU A 128 44.11 -16.55 14.73
CA GLU A 128 43.49 -17.68 15.45
C GLU A 128 43.79 -18.99 14.72
N ILE A 129 44.18 -20.04 15.46
CA ILE A 129 44.65 -21.31 14.89
C ILE A 129 43.72 -22.46 15.28
N PHE A 130 43.17 -23.11 14.26
CA PHE A 130 42.26 -24.25 14.38
C PHE A 130 42.95 -25.50 13.85
N TYR A 131 43.56 -26.26 14.76
CA TYR A 131 44.07 -27.61 14.47
C TYR A 131 42.92 -28.61 14.36
N GLN A 132 43.11 -29.66 13.57
CA GLN A 132 42.12 -30.70 13.32
C GLN A 132 40.84 -30.18 12.66
N ALA A 133 40.98 -29.17 11.81
CA ALA A 133 39.90 -28.71 10.95
C ALA A 133 39.57 -29.79 9.90
N GLY A 134 38.29 -29.94 9.59
CA GLY A 134 37.80 -30.84 8.55
C GLY A 134 37.66 -30.11 7.22
N LEU A 135 38.35 -30.57 6.19
CA LEU A 135 38.41 -29.91 4.89
C LEU A 135 37.83 -30.82 3.80
N ARG A 136 37.00 -30.27 2.91
CA ARG A 136 36.51 -31.00 1.73
C ARG A 136 36.21 -30.07 0.57
N ASN A 137 36.05 -30.65 -0.61
CA ASN A 137 35.45 -29.93 -1.73
C ASN A 137 34.01 -29.52 -1.44
N ARG A 138 33.54 -28.50 -2.15
CA ARG A 138 32.12 -28.19 -2.23
C ARG A 138 31.70 -27.75 -3.63
N GLY A 139 30.39 -27.72 -3.82
CA GLY A 139 29.77 -27.41 -5.11
C GLY A 139 29.37 -28.68 -5.85
N LYS A 140 28.57 -28.51 -6.89
CA LYS A 140 28.08 -29.60 -7.74
C LYS A 140 28.62 -29.44 -9.16
N GLY A 141 28.14 -28.43 -9.88
CA GLY A 141 28.71 -28.04 -11.18
C GLY A 141 30.12 -27.44 -11.06
N THR A 142 30.41 -26.82 -9.91
CA THR A 142 31.67 -26.12 -9.65
C THR A 142 32.73 -26.96 -8.94
N ALA A 143 32.42 -28.23 -8.57
CA ALA A 143 33.33 -29.09 -7.81
C ALA A 143 34.66 -29.35 -8.53
N SER A 144 34.66 -29.37 -9.86
CA SER A 144 35.86 -29.58 -10.67
C SER A 144 36.55 -28.27 -11.09
N LEU A 145 36.03 -27.10 -10.71
CA LEU A 145 36.66 -25.83 -11.07
C LEU A 145 37.98 -25.64 -10.29
N THR A 146 38.94 -25.00 -10.96
CA THR A 146 40.21 -24.56 -10.36
C THR A 146 40.28 -23.04 -10.37
N PRO A 147 40.58 -22.37 -9.25
CA PRO A 147 40.85 -22.97 -7.93
C PRO A 147 39.60 -23.59 -7.30
N HIS A 148 39.79 -24.61 -6.45
CA HIS A 148 38.70 -25.40 -5.89
C HIS A 148 37.96 -24.64 -4.79
N ASN A 149 36.64 -24.87 -4.67
CA ASN A 149 35.89 -24.39 -3.52
C ASN A 149 36.19 -25.28 -2.31
N ILE A 150 36.25 -24.70 -1.10
CA ILE A 150 36.54 -25.48 0.10
C ILE A 150 35.45 -25.26 1.14
N HIS A 151 34.93 -26.35 1.68
CA HIS A 151 34.13 -26.33 2.90
C HIS A 151 35.04 -26.68 4.08
N ILE A 152 34.93 -25.90 5.15
CA ILE A 152 35.84 -25.90 6.30
C ILE A 152 34.99 -26.09 7.55
N ASN A 153 35.20 -27.20 8.25
CA ASN A 153 34.64 -27.47 9.57
C ASN A 153 35.69 -27.16 10.64
N LEU A 154 35.31 -26.33 11.61
CA LEU A 154 36.15 -26.07 12.78
C LEU A 154 35.91 -27.14 13.86
N PRO A 155 36.89 -27.35 14.76
CA PRO A 155 36.70 -28.19 15.95
C PRO A 155 35.49 -27.73 16.77
N LYS A 156 34.68 -28.66 17.26
CA LYS A 156 33.40 -28.34 17.94
C LYS A 156 33.56 -27.62 19.29
N ASP A 157 34.76 -27.63 19.86
CA ASP A 157 35.09 -27.00 21.14
C ASP A 157 35.47 -25.52 21.01
N ARG A 158 35.55 -24.99 19.78
CA ARG A 158 35.88 -23.60 19.49
C ARG A 158 35.26 -23.14 18.17
N ASP A 159 34.48 -22.08 18.22
CA ASP A 159 34.00 -21.41 17.02
C ASP A 159 34.95 -20.29 16.57
N TRP A 160 34.73 -19.78 15.36
CA TRP A 160 35.36 -18.54 14.90
C TRP A 160 34.27 -17.51 14.63
N GLU A 161 34.25 -16.43 15.42
CA GLU A 161 33.20 -15.39 15.37
C GLU A 161 31.77 -15.99 15.45
N GLY A 162 31.55 -17.01 16.32
CA GLY A 162 30.25 -17.66 16.49
C GLY A 162 29.88 -18.65 15.38
N ARG A 163 30.84 -19.08 14.54
CA ARG A 163 30.60 -20.04 13.45
C ARG A 163 31.43 -21.31 13.63
N SER A 164 30.78 -22.45 13.48
CA SER A 164 31.43 -23.78 13.52
C SER A 164 32.01 -24.22 12.17
N SER A 165 31.68 -23.51 11.09
CA SER A 165 32.13 -23.84 9.73
C SER A 165 32.03 -22.65 8.78
N PHE A 166 32.75 -22.71 7.65
CA PHE A 166 32.66 -21.72 6.57
C PHE A 166 32.97 -22.31 5.20
N ASN A 167 32.53 -21.63 4.16
CA ASN A 167 32.76 -21.98 2.76
C ASN A 167 33.64 -20.94 2.09
N THR A 168 34.58 -21.36 1.26
CA THR A 168 35.31 -20.46 0.35
C THR A 168 35.00 -20.84 -1.09
N ASN A 169 34.41 -19.90 -1.84
CA ASN A 169 33.96 -20.11 -3.21
C ASN A 169 34.80 -19.31 -4.21
N THR A 170 34.95 -19.84 -5.42
CA THR A 170 35.81 -19.25 -6.47
C THR A 170 35.07 -18.84 -7.73
N LYS A 171 33.79 -19.17 -7.86
CA LYS A 171 32.97 -18.75 -9.00
C LYS A 171 32.48 -17.32 -8.77
N ASP A 172 32.72 -16.42 -9.73
CA ASP A 172 32.26 -15.02 -9.77
C ASP A 172 32.11 -14.37 -8.38
N THR A 173 33.24 -14.29 -7.65
CA THR A 173 33.25 -14.06 -6.20
C THR A 173 32.59 -12.75 -5.78
N TYR A 174 32.82 -11.71 -6.56
CA TYR A 174 32.27 -10.38 -6.40
C TYR A 174 30.73 -10.34 -6.60
N CYS A 175 30.15 -11.24 -7.41
CA CYS A 175 28.70 -11.37 -7.57
C CYS A 175 28.03 -11.96 -6.34
N GLN A 176 28.65 -12.97 -5.73
CA GLN A 176 28.16 -13.58 -4.48
C GLN A 176 28.17 -12.57 -3.33
N ILE A 177 29.26 -11.81 -3.22
CA ILE A 177 29.46 -10.82 -2.16
C ILE A 177 28.43 -9.69 -2.27
N ILE A 178 28.32 -9.05 -3.43
CA ILE A 178 27.39 -7.93 -3.60
C ILE A 178 25.93 -8.37 -3.41
N SER A 179 25.57 -9.58 -3.86
CA SER A 179 24.22 -10.11 -3.70
C SER A 179 23.88 -10.35 -2.23
N SER A 180 24.84 -10.87 -1.45
CA SER A 180 24.69 -11.01 0.01
C SER A 180 24.48 -9.67 0.70
N VAL A 181 25.28 -8.66 0.34
CA VAL A 181 25.13 -7.30 0.90
C VAL A 181 23.76 -6.72 0.56
N ILE A 182 23.34 -6.75 -0.72
CA ILE A 182 22.05 -6.20 -1.15
C ILE A 182 20.89 -6.92 -0.45
N ALA A 183 20.88 -8.26 -0.44
CA ALA A 183 19.79 -9.04 0.16
C ALA A 183 19.61 -8.68 1.64
N ARG A 184 20.73 -8.59 2.39
CA ARG A 184 20.72 -8.22 3.81
C ARG A 184 20.29 -6.77 4.04
N GLU A 185 20.75 -5.84 3.21
CA GLU A 185 20.37 -4.42 3.30
C GLU A 185 18.86 -4.22 3.11
N ILE A 186 18.23 -5.02 2.26
CA ILE A 186 16.78 -5.02 2.04
C ILE A 186 16.02 -5.96 2.98
N GLY A 187 16.66 -6.47 4.04
CA GLY A 187 16.01 -7.30 5.05
C GLY A 187 15.56 -8.69 4.57
N LEU A 188 16.13 -9.22 3.48
CA LEU A 188 15.96 -10.62 3.11
C LEU A 188 17.06 -11.48 3.74
N PRO A 189 16.72 -12.61 4.37
CA PRO A 189 17.74 -13.51 4.91
C PRO A 189 18.60 -14.08 3.78
N MET A 190 19.91 -13.95 3.94
CA MET A 190 20.92 -14.53 3.06
C MET A 190 22.17 -14.83 3.87
N ALA A 191 22.88 -15.91 3.50
CA ALA A 191 24.18 -16.22 4.07
C ALA A 191 25.13 -15.03 3.88
N GLU A 192 25.87 -14.68 4.94
CA GLU A 192 26.87 -13.63 4.84
C GLU A 192 28.00 -14.03 3.89
N SER A 193 28.44 -13.09 3.06
CA SER A 193 29.56 -13.26 2.13
C SER A 193 30.52 -12.07 2.22
N ARG A 194 31.82 -12.35 2.25
CA ARG A 194 32.89 -11.34 2.23
C ARG A 194 34.09 -11.80 1.39
N PRO A 195 34.86 -10.89 0.77
CA PRO A 195 36.08 -11.29 0.07
C PRO A 195 37.14 -11.73 1.10
N VAL A 196 37.77 -12.89 0.85
CA VAL A 196 38.83 -13.43 1.69
C VAL A 196 40.03 -13.83 0.85
N LYS A 197 41.23 -13.58 1.36
CA LYS A 197 42.47 -14.12 0.80
C LYS A 197 42.69 -15.52 1.34
N VAL A 198 43.04 -16.45 0.45
CA VAL A 198 43.25 -17.85 0.82
C VAL A 198 44.66 -18.26 0.41
N ARG A 199 45.38 -18.88 1.33
CA ARG A 199 46.61 -19.64 1.06
C ARG A 199 46.32 -21.11 1.27
N ILE A 200 46.64 -21.94 0.29
CA ILE A 200 46.59 -23.39 0.44
C ILE A 200 48.02 -23.89 0.40
N ASN A 201 48.51 -24.40 1.53
CA ASN A 201 49.91 -24.80 1.70
C ASN A 201 50.88 -23.68 1.27
N GLY A 202 50.57 -22.43 1.62
CA GLY A 202 51.40 -21.24 1.34
C GLY A 202 51.16 -20.61 -0.03
N GLU A 203 50.42 -21.28 -0.93
CA GLU A 203 50.19 -20.78 -2.29
C GLU A 203 48.90 -19.97 -2.40
N ASP A 204 48.96 -18.81 -3.06
CA ASP A 204 47.77 -18.10 -3.53
C ASP A 204 47.28 -18.71 -4.84
N LEU A 205 46.18 -19.46 -4.77
CA LEU A 205 45.60 -20.06 -5.96
C LEU A 205 44.64 -19.13 -6.69
N ALA A 206 44.13 -18.05 -6.06
CA ALA A 206 43.13 -17.19 -6.68
C ALA A 206 43.70 -16.47 -7.91
N ASN A 207 42.97 -16.52 -9.04
CA ASN A 207 43.38 -15.78 -10.23
C ASN A 207 43.31 -14.26 -9.96
N PRO A 208 44.36 -13.46 -10.23
CA PRO A 208 44.35 -12.01 -10.00
C PRO A 208 43.33 -11.24 -10.87
N ILE A 209 42.76 -11.87 -11.89
CA ILE A 209 41.68 -11.31 -12.71
C ILE A 209 40.36 -12.06 -12.49
N ALA A 210 39.31 -11.66 -13.20
CA ALA A 210 38.03 -12.37 -13.18
C ALA A 210 38.22 -13.89 -13.44
N PRO A 211 37.42 -14.75 -12.79
CA PRO A 211 36.26 -14.42 -11.95
C PRO A 211 36.55 -14.19 -10.45
N GLN A 212 37.82 -14.25 -10.00
CA GLN A 212 38.17 -14.16 -8.57
C GLN A 212 38.74 -12.82 -8.12
N PHE A 213 39.45 -12.10 -8.99
CA PHE A 213 40.21 -10.88 -8.62
C PHE A 213 41.10 -11.08 -7.38
N GLY A 214 41.81 -12.20 -7.36
CA GLY A 214 42.74 -12.61 -6.32
C GLY A 214 42.08 -12.95 -4.98
N SER A 215 40.77 -13.17 -4.94
CA SER A 215 40.01 -13.37 -3.69
C SER A 215 39.00 -14.52 -3.83
N TYR A 216 38.66 -15.18 -2.72
CA TYR A 216 37.55 -16.12 -2.63
C TYR A 216 36.34 -15.39 -2.01
N ALA A 217 35.13 -15.86 -2.29
CA ALA A 217 33.95 -15.48 -1.52
C ALA A 217 33.88 -16.36 -0.27
N GLY A 218 34.12 -15.77 0.91
CA GLY A 218 33.97 -16.40 2.21
C GLY A 218 32.51 -16.38 2.64
N ASN A 219 31.82 -17.49 2.42
CA ASN A 219 30.38 -17.63 2.65
C ASN A 219 30.09 -18.37 3.96
N GLU A 220 29.13 -17.85 4.71
CA GLU A 220 28.51 -18.56 5.81
C GLU A 220 27.76 -19.81 5.32
N PRO A 221 27.89 -20.97 5.98
CA PRO A 221 27.10 -22.15 5.68
C PRO A 221 25.66 -22.01 6.20
N MET A 222 24.70 -22.53 5.44
CA MET A 222 23.30 -22.61 5.89
C MET A 222 23.12 -23.80 6.83
N ASN A 223 23.25 -23.56 8.14
CA ASN A 223 23.13 -24.54 9.21
C ASN A 223 22.43 -23.91 10.43
N SER A 224 22.49 -24.56 11.61
CA SER A 224 21.93 -23.99 12.84
C SER A 224 22.56 -22.64 13.24
N ASP A 225 23.87 -22.45 13.08
CA ASP A 225 24.55 -21.18 13.38
C ASP A 225 23.96 -20.01 12.55
N PHE A 226 23.66 -20.27 11.27
CA PHE A 226 22.98 -19.31 10.40
C PHE A 226 21.58 -18.97 10.95
N VAL A 227 20.80 -19.97 11.37
CA VAL A 227 19.46 -19.76 11.93
C VAL A 227 19.52 -18.93 13.21
N ASP A 228 20.43 -19.27 14.13
CA ASP A 228 20.63 -18.54 15.38
C ASP A 228 20.94 -17.06 15.15
N ARG A 229 21.74 -16.76 14.12
CA ARG A 229 22.13 -15.40 13.78
C ARG A 229 21.04 -14.62 13.04
N GLN A 230 20.32 -15.27 12.12
CA GLN A 230 19.35 -14.61 11.24
C GLN A 230 17.97 -14.48 11.89
N PHE A 231 17.63 -15.41 12.78
CA PHE A 231 16.34 -15.46 13.46
C PHE A 231 16.52 -15.55 14.99
N PRO A 232 17.29 -14.65 15.63
CA PRO A 232 17.69 -14.79 17.04
C PRO A 232 16.52 -14.78 18.03
N LEU A 233 15.35 -14.29 17.61
CA LEU A 233 14.12 -14.28 18.43
C LEU A 233 13.22 -15.49 18.19
N ASP A 234 13.51 -16.31 17.18
CA ASP A 234 12.72 -17.46 16.75
C ASP A 234 13.61 -18.47 16.01
N ASN A 235 14.68 -18.94 16.65
CA ASN A 235 15.76 -19.76 16.06
C ASN A 235 15.55 -21.28 16.19
N ASN A 236 14.47 -21.74 16.83
CA ASN A 236 14.17 -23.16 17.00
C ASN A 236 13.46 -23.80 15.79
N GLY A 237 13.23 -23.03 14.73
CA GLY A 237 12.48 -23.45 13.55
C GLY A 237 13.23 -24.39 12.61
N ASN A 238 12.58 -24.75 11.50
CA ASN A 238 13.13 -25.66 10.49
C ASN A 238 13.66 -24.92 9.26
N LEU A 239 14.89 -25.25 8.87
CA LEU A 239 15.59 -24.78 7.68
C LEU A 239 15.63 -25.88 6.62
N TYR A 240 15.10 -25.57 5.44
CA TYR A 240 15.08 -26.45 4.29
C TYR A 240 15.81 -25.80 3.12
N ARG A 241 16.57 -26.58 2.35
CA ARG A 241 17.15 -26.16 1.08
C ARG A 241 16.54 -26.93 -0.07
N GLY A 242 16.09 -26.21 -1.09
CA GLY A 242 15.65 -26.76 -2.36
C GLY A 242 16.86 -27.09 -3.24
N LYS A 243 16.83 -28.25 -3.89
CA LYS A 243 17.84 -28.67 -4.85
C LYS A 243 17.21 -29.43 -6.01
N ARG A 244 17.90 -29.40 -7.14
CA ARG A 244 17.64 -30.28 -8.28
C ARG A 244 18.52 -31.53 -8.20
N TYR A 245 17.89 -32.69 -8.19
CA TYR A 245 18.57 -33.99 -8.25
C TYR A 245 18.29 -34.68 -9.59
N ALA A 246 19.37 -34.94 -10.34
CA ALA A 246 19.33 -35.66 -11.61
C ALA A 246 20.03 -37.02 -11.42
N TYR A 247 19.28 -38.05 -11.04
CA TYR A 247 19.68 -39.44 -11.19
C TYR A 247 18.86 -40.06 -12.33
N PRO A 248 19.39 -41.00 -13.13
CA PRO A 248 18.98 -41.23 -14.52
C PRO A 248 17.56 -41.79 -14.74
N GLN A 249 16.69 -41.87 -13.72
CA GLN A 249 15.29 -42.30 -13.88
C GLN A 249 14.24 -41.50 -13.10
N ASN A 250 14.60 -40.44 -12.36
CA ASN A 250 13.62 -39.51 -11.75
C ASN A 250 14.27 -38.14 -11.49
N LEU A 251 13.83 -37.11 -12.20
CA LEU A 251 14.21 -35.72 -11.92
C LEU A 251 13.45 -35.25 -10.68
N GLY A 252 14.13 -35.14 -9.54
CA GLY A 252 13.60 -34.44 -8.38
C GLY A 252 13.93 -32.96 -8.50
N VAL A 253 12.92 -32.10 -8.62
CA VAL A 253 13.07 -30.63 -8.54
C VAL A 253 12.29 -30.11 -7.34
N ALA A 254 12.80 -29.06 -6.70
CA ALA A 254 12.19 -28.40 -5.56
C ALA A 254 11.16 -27.35 -6.02
N ASP A 255 10.20 -27.76 -6.84
CA ASP A 255 9.26 -26.88 -7.56
C ASP A 255 8.04 -26.45 -6.74
N LEU A 256 7.98 -26.81 -5.45
CA LEU A 256 6.82 -26.68 -4.57
C LEU A 256 5.56 -27.38 -5.13
N GLY A 257 5.72 -28.34 -6.04
CA GLY A 257 4.63 -29.10 -6.61
C GLY A 257 4.14 -30.20 -5.68
N TRP A 258 2.82 -30.34 -5.55
CA TRP A 258 2.23 -31.42 -4.76
C TRP A 258 2.51 -32.80 -5.37
N ARG A 259 3.01 -33.72 -4.54
CA ARG A 259 3.23 -35.13 -4.90
C ARG A 259 2.25 -36.03 -4.14
N THR A 260 2.46 -36.19 -2.84
CA THR A 260 1.65 -37.01 -1.94
C THR A 260 1.70 -36.43 -0.51
N GLU A 261 0.94 -37.01 0.41
CA GLU A 261 1.06 -36.71 1.85
C GLU A 261 2.34 -37.29 2.48
N SER A 262 3.00 -38.24 1.82
CA SER A 262 4.22 -38.88 2.33
C SER A 262 5.44 -37.99 2.11
N TRP A 263 6.02 -37.49 3.20
CA TRP A 263 7.20 -36.61 3.18
C TRP A 263 8.40 -37.22 2.43
N THR A 264 8.54 -38.54 2.43
CA THR A 264 9.61 -39.27 1.72
C THR A 264 9.64 -39.01 0.22
N THR A 265 8.52 -38.57 -0.36
CA THR A 265 8.45 -38.21 -1.79
C THR A 265 9.10 -36.86 -2.10
N TYR A 266 9.46 -36.05 -1.10
CA TYR A 266 10.05 -34.72 -1.26
C TYR A 266 11.56 -34.69 -0.93
N THR A 267 12.08 -35.65 -0.16
CA THR A 267 13.47 -35.66 0.34
C THR A 267 14.55 -35.80 -0.75
N ASN A 268 14.16 -36.19 -1.97
CA ASN A 268 15.07 -36.18 -3.12
C ASN A 268 15.34 -34.76 -3.65
N ALA A 269 14.43 -33.81 -3.39
CA ALA A 269 14.48 -32.43 -3.87
C ALA A 269 14.66 -31.40 -2.74
N TYR A 270 14.31 -31.75 -1.50
CA TYR A 270 14.48 -30.90 -0.34
C TYR A 270 15.45 -31.52 0.67
N VAL A 271 16.34 -30.71 1.24
CA VAL A 271 17.29 -31.08 2.29
C VAL A 271 16.94 -30.33 3.56
N LYS A 272 16.84 -31.01 4.68
CA LYS A 272 16.61 -30.41 6.00
C LYS A 272 17.99 -30.14 6.64
N GLU A 273 18.35 -28.86 6.74
CA GLU A 273 19.70 -28.41 7.09
C GLU A 273 19.91 -28.28 8.62
N ASN A 274 18.82 -28.19 9.40
CA ASN A 274 18.83 -28.25 10.86
C ASN A 274 17.71 -29.19 11.38
N ASN A 275 17.73 -29.54 12.67
CA ASN A 275 16.74 -30.45 13.29
C ASN A 275 16.55 -31.78 12.53
N SER A 276 17.55 -32.21 11.77
CA SER A 276 17.43 -33.35 10.85
C SER A 276 17.26 -34.69 11.58
N MET A 277 17.70 -34.78 12.84
CA MET A 277 17.51 -35.96 13.69
C MET A 277 16.05 -36.18 14.08
N GLU A 278 15.23 -35.12 14.18
CA GLU A 278 13.80 -35.25 14.48
C GLU A 278 13.04 -35.88 13.32
N ASN A 279 13.52 -35.64 12.10
CA ASN A 279 12.97 -36.18 10.86
C ASN A 279 11.45 -35.94 10.68
N ASP A 280 10.95 -34.85 11.24
CA ASP A 280 9.62 -34.31 10.96
C ASP A 280 9.68 -33.33 9.77
N TRP A 281 8.79 -33.51 8.80
CA TRP A 281 8.67 -32.74 7.56
C TRP A 281 7.24 -32.26 7.32
N SER A 282 6.37 -32.41 8.33
CA SER A 282 4.94 -32.12 8.23
C SER A 282 4.67 -30.68 7.80
N ASP A 283 5.47 -29.73 8.29
CA ASP A 283 5.39 -28.31 7.94
C ASP A 283 5.66 -28.04 6.45
N LEU A 284 6.68 -28.65 5.85
CA LEU A 284 6.99 -28.51 4.43
C LEU A 284 5.91 -29.15 3.56
N VAL A 285 5.42 -30.34 3.96
CA VAL A 285 4.31 -31.01 3.25
C VAL A 285 3.06 -30.14 3.30
N GLU A 286 2.78 -29.50 4.43
CA GLU A 286 1.64 -28.59 4.59
C GLU A 286 1.78 -27.33 3.73
N LEU A 287 2.94 -26.68 3.69
CA LEU A 287 3.21 -25.56 2.77
C LEU A 287 2.87 -25.94 1.32
N ILE A 288 3.41 -27.07 0.86
CA ILE A 288 3.18 -27.56 -0.51
C ILE A 288 1.69 -27.89 -0.72
N ARG A 289 1.02 -28.47 0.27
CA ARG A 289 -0.43 -28.74 0.22
C ARG A 289 -1.22 -27.45 0.06
N VAL A 290 -0.95 -26.43 0.87
CA VAL A 290 -1.67 -25.15 0.87
C VAL A 290 -1.57 -24.47 -0.49
N LEU A 291 -0.36 -24.40 -1.07
CA LEU A 291 -0.14 -23.77 -2.38
C LEU A 291 -0.88 -24.50 -3.52
N ASN A 292 -1.05 -25.82 -3.43
CA ASN A 292 -1.54 -26.63 -4.55
C ASN A 292 -2.98 -27.11 -4.43
N LYS A 293 -3.48 -27.36 -3.21
CA LYS A 293 -4.71 -28.13 -2.95
C LYS A 293 -5.80 -27.37 -2.23
N THR A 294 -5.50 -26.21 -1.62
CA THR A 294 -6.54 -25.33 -1.05
C THR A 294 -7.49 -24.85 -2.15
N SER A 295 -8.79 -24.76 -1.84
CA SER A 295 -9.83 -24.20 -2.72
C SER A 295 -9.53 -22.74 -3.08
N ASN A 296 -10.19 -22.17 -4.09
CA ASN A 296 -9.93 -20.76 -4.45
C ASN A 296 -10.47 -19.81 -3.39
N GLU A 297 -11.56 -20.19 -2.74
CA GLU A 297 -12.28 -19.42 -1.72
C GLU A 297 -11.44 -19.28 -0.44
N GLU A 298 -10.71 -20.32 -0.05
CA GLU A 298 -9.90 -20.35 1.17
C GLU A 298 -8.42 -20.01 0.90
N TYR A 299 -8.01 -19.91 -0.37
CA TYR A 299 -6.60 -19.83 -0.77
C TYR A 299 -5.86 -18.67 -0.10
N VAL A 300 -6.44 -17.46 -0.17
CA VAL A 300 -5.78 -16.24 0.32
C VAL A 300 -5.50 -16.33 1.81
N GLU A 301 -6.50 -16.75 2.58
CA GLU A 301 -6.38 -16.86 4.04
C GLU A 301 -5.43 -17.99 4.44
N ALA A 302 -5.53 -19.16 3.82
CA ALA A 302 -4.62 -20.28 4.10
C ALA A 302 -3.16 -19.94 3.79
N VAL A 303 -2.90 -19.22 2.68
CA VAL A 303 -1.56 -18.76 2.31
C VAL A 303 -1.07 -17.72 3.32
N LYS A 304 -1.87 -16.72 3.70
CA LYS A 304 -1.46 -15.71 4.70
C LYS A 304 -1.08 -16.32 6.06
N ASN A 305 -1.67 -17.46 6.42
CA ASN A 305 -1.37 -18.20 7.64
C ASN A 305 -0.14 -19.13 7.52
N THR A 306 0.32 -19.45 6.31
CA THR A 306 1.40 -20.43 6.07
C THR A 306 2.65 -19.81 5.45
N VAL A 307 2.53 -18.66 4.80
CA VAL A 307 3.58 -18.01 4.01
C VAL A 307 3.73 -16.56 4.46
N ASN A 308 4.98 -16.13 4.64
CA ASN A 308 5.28 -14.72 4.79
C ASN A 308 5.23 -14.07 3.40
N VAL A 309 4.03 -13.63 2.99
CA VAL A 309 3.75 -13.12 1.63
C VAL A 309 4.67 -11.95 1.27
N GLU A 310 4.91 -11.04 2.22
CA GLU A 310 5.77 -9.87 2.02
C GLU A 310 7.22 -10.28 1.74
N ASN A 311 7.77 -11.19 2.54
CA ASN A 311 9.10 -11.75 2.32
C ASN A 311 9.21 -12.45 0.95
N TRP A 312 8.20 -13.23 0.55
CA TRP A 312 8.22 -13.92 -0.74
C TRP A 312 8.18 -12.94 -1.91
N MET A 313 7.29 -11.93 -1.87
CA MET A 313 7.19 -10.92 -2.92
C MET A 313 8.48 -10.10 -3.04
N ARG A 314 9.11 -9.77 -1.91
CA ARG A 314 10.40 -9.09 -1.89
C ARG A 314 11.54 -9.98 -2.43
N TYR A 315 11.54 -11.29 -2.12
CA TYR A 315 12.48 -12.26 -2.70
C TYR A 315 12.39 -12.31 -4.23
N PHE A 316 11.17 -12.42 -4.78
CA PHE A 316 10.99 -12.41 -6.23
C PHE A 316 11.41 -11.06 -6.84
N ALA A 317 11.10 -9.94 -6.19
CA ALA A 317 11.47 -8.61 -6.66
C ALA A 317 13.00 -8.42 -6.71
N LEU A 318 13.72 -8.85 -5.67
CA LEU A 318 15.19 -8.83 -5.62
C LEU A 318 15.78 -9.60 -6.81
N ASN A 319 15.34 -10.85 -7.01
CA ASN A 319 15.85 -11.70 -8.09
C ASN A 319 15.59 -11.09 -9.47
N THR A 320 14.41 -10.49 -9.67
CA THR A 320 14.08 -9.79 -10.91
C THR A 320 14.97 -8.57 -11.13
N LEU A 321 15.22 -7.74 -10.10
CA LEU A 321 16.07 -6.54 -10.21
C LEU A 321 17.56 -6.86 -10.35
N LEU A 322 18.03 -7.95 -9.75
CA LEU A 322 19.39 -8.47 -9.98
C LEU A 322 19.55 -9.12 -11.35
N ALA A 323 18.45 -9.39 -12.06
CA ALA A 323 18.42 -10.25 -13.23
C ALA A 323 19.13 -11.60 -12.94
N ASN A 324 18.76 -12.24 -11.83
CA ASN A 324 19.35 -13.51 -11.43
C ASN A 324 19.19 -14.54 -12.57
N GLN A 325 20.30 -15.16 -12.97
CA GLN A 325 20.34 -16.15 -14.04
C GLN A 325 20.55 -17.58 -13.52
N GLU A 326 20.68 -17.73 -12.20
CA GLU A 326 20.75 -19.02 -11.53
C GLU A 326 19.43 -19.77 -11.63
N THR A 327 19.48 -21.09 -11.57
CA THR A 327 18.28 -21.89 -11.47
C THR A 327 17.68 -21.71 -10.08
N CYS A 328 16.57 -20.99 -9.97
CA CYS A 328 15.85 -20.84 -8.71
C CYS A 328 14.36 -20.64 -8.91
N LEU A 329 13.59 -20.62 -7.81
CA LEU A 329 12.13 -20.40 -7.89
C LEU A 329 11.81 -19.12 -8.68
N ALA A 330 12.60 -18.06 -8.49
CA ALA A 330 12.40 -16.80 -9.17
C ALA A 330 12.63 -16.89 -10.69
N THR A 331 13.50 -17.79 -11.16
CA THR A 331 13.76 -18.00 -12.59
C THR A 331 12.90 -19.11 -13.21
N GLY A 332 11.96 -19.67 -12.45
CA GLY A 332 11.03 -20.69 -12.93
C GLY A 332 11.55 -22.12 -12.81
N VAL A 333 12.54 -22.38 -11.95
CA VAL A 333 13.15 -23.70 -11.76
C VAL A 333 13.20 -24.07 -10.28
N GLY A 334 12.77 -25.28 -9.91
CA GLY A 334 12.87 -25.77 -8.53
C GLY A 334 14.31 -26.17 -8.16
N ASP A 335 15.16 -25.20 -7.85
CA ASP A 335 16.58 -25.35 -7.48
C ASP A 335 17.07 -24.12 -6.67
N ASP A 336 18.25 -24.17 -6.05
CA ASP A 336 18.97 -23.04 -5.41
C ASP A 336 18.12 -21.97 -4.66
N PHE A 337 17.31 -22.41 -3.69
CA PHE A 337 16.68 -21.56 -2.69
C PHE A 337 16.66 -22.26 -1.32
N ALA A 338 16.42 -21.49 -0.26
CA ALA A 338 16.12 -22.05 1.06
C ALA A 338 14.82 -21.49 1.63
N LEU A 339 14.27 -22.20 2.60
CA LEU A 339 13.03 -21.92 3.31
C LEU A 339 13.28 -22.03 4.80
N TYR A 340 12.78 -21.07 5.56
CA TYR A 340 12.76 -21.13 7.01
C TYR A 340 11.35 -20.98 7.55
N ARG A 341 11.02 -21.79 8.55
CA ARG A 341 9.75 -21.72 9.27
C ARG A 341 10.02 -21.75 10.76
N GLY A 342 9.69 -20.64 11.43
CA GLY A 342 9.87 -20.45 12.86
C GLY A 342 8.91 -21.28 13.71
N GLU A 343 9.17 -21.31 15.01
CA GLU A 343 8.28 -21.89 16.00
C GLU A 343 7.23 -20.87 16.45
N LYS A 344 7.61 -19.60 16.60
CA LYS A 344 6.72 -18.50 16.99
C LYS A 344 5.95 -17.94 15.80
N ASP A 345 6.64 -17.68 14.70
CA ASP A 345 6.00 -17.34 13.42
C ASP A 345 6.05 -18.57 12.50
N PRO A 346 4.93 -19.32 12.38
CA PRO A 346 4.91 -20.55 11.59
C PRO A 346 4.86 -20.28 10.08
N ARG A 347 4.90 -19.03 9.63
CA ARG A 347 4.86 -18.66 8.22
C ARG A 347 6.24 -18.84 7.58
N PHE A 348 6.28 -19.58 6.47
CA PHE A 348 7.51 -19.82 5.72
C PHE A 348 8.06 -18.54 5.09
N SER A 349 9.35 -18.29 5.30
CA SER A 349 10.13 -17.24 4.62
C SER A 349 11.10 -17.87 3.63
N LEU A 350 11.22 -17.27 2.44
CA LEU A 350 12.25 -17.57 1.47
C LEU A 350 13.58 -16.93 1.88
N ILE A 351 14.65 -17.68 1.63
CA ILE A 351 16.03 -17.30 1.90
C ILE A 351 16.79 -17.32 0.59
N VAL A 352 17.53 -16.24 0.33
CA VAL A 352 18.36 -16.10 -0.87
C VAL A 352 19.54 -17.05 -0.80
N TYR A 353 19.81 -17.75 -1.89
CA TYR A 353 20.87 -18.75 -2.00
C TYR A 353 21.56 -18.66 -3.36
N ASP A 354 22.84 -19.07 -3.40
CA ASP A 354 23.70 -19.23 -4.58
C ASP A 354 23.51 -18.15 -5.66
N MET A 355 24.19 -17.00 -5.51
CA MET A 355 24.03 -15.83 -6.38
C MET A 355 25.35 -15.47 -7.08
N ASP A 356 25.83 -16.33 -8.00
CA ASP A 356 27.07 -16.06 -8.74
C ASP A 356 26.85 -15.56 -10.20
N SER A 357 25.65 -15.71 -10.75
CA SER A 357 25.26 -15.17 -12.06
C SER A 357 24.18 -14.07 -11.97
N VAL A 358 24.59 -12.85 -11.59
CA VAL A 358 23.70 -11.67 -11.46
C VAL A 358 24.26 -10.46 -12.23
N MET A 359 23.42 -9.43 -12.41
CA MET A 359 23.79 -8.15 -13.02
C MET A 359 24.45 -8.27 -14.41
N GLY A 360 24.04 -9.27 -15.19
CA GLY A 360 24.57 -9.53 -16.53
C GLY A 360 25.96 -10.19 -16.56
N LEU A 361 26.38 -10.74 -15.42
CA LEU A 361 27.65 -11.45 -15.23
C LEU A 361 27.39 -12.91 -14.82
N GLY A 362 28.43 -13.74 -14.83
CA GLY A 362 28.36 -15.18 -14.59
C GLY A 362 28.44 -16.00 -15.89
N GLU A 363 27.87 -17.21 -15.90
CA GLU A 363 27.95 -18.13 -17.05
C GLU A 363 27.23 -17.63 -18.31
N ARG A 364 26.32 -16.66 -18.14
CA ARG A 364 25.53 -16.07 -19.19
C ARG A 364 25.66 -14.55 -19.10
N THR A 365 26.12 -13.94 -20.19
CA THR A 365 26.44 -12.50 -20.24
C THR A 365 25.39 -11.68 -21.00
N GLU A 366 24.30 -12.30 -21.45
CA GLU A 366 23.26 -11.61 -22.23
C GLU A 366 22.22 -10.94 -21.32
N PRO A 367 21.64 -9.79 -21.72
CA PRO A 367 20.54 -9.18 -20.98
C PRO A 367 19.32 -10.11 -20.97
N TYR A 368 18.99 -10.70 -19.81
CA TYR A 368 17.80 -11.54 -19.65
C TYR A 368 16.52 -10.68 -19.59
N ARG A 369 16.06 -10.20 -20.76
CA ARG A 369 14.88 -9.31 -20.91
C ARG A 369 13.61 -10.02 -21.38
N LYS A 370 13.43 -11.29 -21.02
CA LYS A 370 12.31 -12.09 -21.56
C LYS A 370 10.97 -11.73 -20.91
N THR A 371 10.96 -11.51 -19.60
CA THR A 371 9.77 -11.18 -18.79
C THR A 371 10.18 -10.85 -17.35
N ILE A 372 9.38 -10.07 -16.63
CA ILE A 372 9.49 -9.90 -15.16
C ILE A 372 8.75 -11.01 -14.37
N TRP A 373 8.20 -12.01 -15.08
CA TRP A 373 7.45 -13.14 -14.51
C TRP A 373 8.04 -14.55 -14.76
N PRO A 374 9.37 -14.76 -14.75
CA PRO A 374 9.92 -16.08 -15.08
C PRO A 374 9.49 -17.17 -14.08
N MET A 375 9.24 -16.81 -12.82
CA MET A 375 8.74 -17.71 -11.77
C MET A 375 7.39 -18.38 -12.10
N ASN A 376 6.61 -17.82 -13.04
CA ASN A 376 5.30 -18.37 -13.43
C ASN A 376 5.39 -19.68 -14.23
N GLU A 377 6.59 -20.14 -14.59
CA GLU A 377 6.79 -21.49 -15.16
C GLU A 377 6.54 -22.62 -14.13
N LEU A 378 6.58 -22.30 -12.83
CA LEU A 378 6.28 -23.25 -11.74
C LEU A 378 4.79 -23.13 -11.36
N PRO A 379 3.96 -24.19 -11.50
CA PRO A 379 2.50 -24.07 -11.30
C PRO A 379 2.06 -23.56 -9.92
N ALA A 380 2.71 -24.03 -8.85
CA ALA A 380 2.41 -23.60 -7.48
C ALA A 380 2.77 -22.13 -7.26
N VAL A 381 3.93 -21.70 -7.75
CA VAL A 381 4.39 -20.31 -7.65
C VAL A 381 3.53 -19.41 -8.54
N ARG A 382 3.18 -19.85 -9.76
CA ARG A 382 2.26 -19.10 -10.64
C ARG A 382 0.95 -18.81 -9.95
N ARG A 383 0.31 -19.80 -9.33
CA ARG A 383 -0.94 -19.60 -8.60
C ARG A 383 -0.82 -18.53 -7.51
N PHE A 384 0.29 -18.52 -6.78
CA PHE A 384 0.61 -17.50 -5.79
C PHE A 384 0.85 -16.12 -6.43
N MET A 385 1.76 -16.03 -7.40
CA MET A 385 2.20 -14.78 -8.03
C MET A 385 1.12 -14.09 -8.88
N THR A 386 0.17 -14.85 -9.42
CA THR A 386 -0.93 -14.29 -10.24
C THR A 386 -2.22 -14.07 -9.45
N ASN A 387 -2.23 -14.33 -8.13
CA ASN A 387 -3.39 -14.08 -7.29
C ASN A 387 -3.54 -12.57 -7.04
N SER A 388 -4.73 -12.03 -7.25
CA SER A 388 -5.01 -10.60 -7.13
C SER A 388 -4.78 -10.03 -5.73
N ALA A 389 -4.88 -10.85 -4.68
CA ALA A 389 -4.59 -10.43 -3.31
C ALA A 389 -3.08 -10.25 -3.04
N PHE A 390 -2.20 -10.77 -3.91
CA PHE A 390 -0.77 -10.79 -3.67
C PHE A 390 0.05 -10.10 -4.78
N SER A 391 -0.34 -10.22 -6.05
CA SER A 391 0.42 -9.66 -7.18
C SER A 391 0.71 -8.15 -7.09
N PRO A 392 -0.18 -7.30 -6.52
CA PRO A 392 0.13 -5.88 -6.36
C PRO A 392 1.35 -5.63 -5.45
N LEU A 393 1.56 -6.47 -4.42
CA LEU A 393 2.74 -6.37 -3.54
C LEU A 393 4.04 -6.62 -4.30
N TYR A 394 4.05 -7.50 -5.30
CA TYR A 394 5.23 -7.70 -6.14
C TYR A 394 5.60 -6.44 -6.92
N PHE A 395 4.61 -5.78 -7.53
CA PHE A 395 4.84 -4.50 -8.22
C PHE A 395 5.30 -3.40 -7.28
N LYS A 396 4.70 -3.31 -6.10
CA LYS A 396 5.14 -2.40 -5.02
C LYS A 396 6.61 -2.62 -4.68
N HIS A 397 7.05 -3.86 -4.42
CA HIS A 397 8.45 -4.16 -4.11
C HIS A 397 9.39 -3.88 -5.29
N LEU A 398 8.98 -4.17 -6.53
CA LEU A 398 9.79 -3.80 -7.71
C LEU A 398 10.00 -2.29 -7.80
N ARG A 399 8.95 -1.49 -7.54
CA ARG A 399 9.06 -0.03 -7.56
C ARG A 399 9.89 0.49 -6.39
N GLU A 400 9.58 0.08 -5.16
CA GLU A 400 10.28 0.47 -3.93
C GLU A 400 11.78 0.20 -4.04
N LEU A 401 12.16 -1.02 -4.40
CA LEU A 401 13.58 -1.39 -4.51
C LEU A 401 14.24 -0.73 -5.73
N GLY A 402 13.53 -0.65 -6.86
CA GLY A 402 13.99 -0.06 -8.11
C GLY A 402 14.29 1.44 -8.01
N THR A 403 13.43 2.22 -7.34
CA THR A 403 13.66 3.65 -7.06
C THR A 403 14.48 3.87 -5.80
N GLY A 404 14.57 2.86 -4.93
CA GLY A 404 15.39 2.81 -3.74
C GLY A 404 16.82 2.35 -4.03
N ILE A 405 17.25 1.26 -3.39
CA ILE A 405 18.64 0.78 -3.40
C ILE A 405 19.18 0.51 -4.81
N PHE A 406 18.33 0.11 -5.76
CA PHE A 406 18.71 -0.15 -7.15
C PHE A 406 18.76 1.11 -8.03
N SER A 407 18.37 2.28 -7.51
CA SER A 407 18.57 3.54 -8.23
C SER A 407 20.05 3.72 -8.60
N PRO A 408 20.37 4.29 -9.77
CA PRO A 408 21.77 4.45 -10.19
C PRO A 408 22.64 5.18 -9.15
N GLU A 409 22.09 6.16 -8.44
CA GLU A 409 22.80 6.88 -7.38
C GLU A 409 23.20 5.96 -6.23
N LYS A 410 22.23 5.25 -5.63
CA LYS A 410 22.48 4.40 -4.46
C LYS A 410 23.27 3.14 -4.82
N MET A 411 22.93 2.48 -5.93
CA MET A 411 23.61 1.26 -6.35
C MET A 411 25.06 1.53 -6.77
N ASN A 412 25.35 2.62 -7.47
CA ASN A 412 26.73 2.93 -7.85
C ASN A 412 27.61 3.17 -6.62
N ALA A 413 27.10 3.92 -5.63
CA ALA A 413 27.80 4.15 -4.37
C ALA A 413 28.04 2.85 -3.60
N LEU A 414 27.04 1.96 -3.55
CA LEU A 414 27.19 0.64 -2.92
C LEU A 414 28.25 -0.21 -3.62
N LEU A 415 28.20 -0.28 -4.95
CA LEU A 415 29.17 -1.02 -5.76
C LEU A 415 30.59 -0.48 -5.57
N ASP A 416 30.77 0.84 -5.54
CA ASP A 416 32.06 1.49 -5.27
C ASP A 416 32.59 1.11 -3.88
N ASN A 417 31.74 1.19 -2.85
CA ASN A 417 32.14 0.89 -1.47
C ASN A 417 32.49 -0.60 -1.26
N VAL A 418 31.74 -1.51 -1.87
CA VAL A 418 31.90 -2.96 -1.62
C VAL A 418 32.96 -3.60 -2.51
N LEU A 419 33.08 -3.14 -3.76
CA LEU A 419 33.90 -3.79 -4.78
C LEU A 419 35.05 -2.92 -5.32
N GLY A 420 34.97 -1.59 -5.18
CA GLY A 420 35.82 -0.63 -5.89
C GLY A 420 37.32 -0.80 -5.70
N ASP A 421 37.74 -1.26 -4.51
CA ASP A 421 39.16 -1.36 -4.14
C ASP A 421 39.85 -2.66 -4.61
N TRP A 422 39.08 -3.68 -5.02
CA TRP A 422 39.66 -5.01 -5.26
C TRP A 422 39.20 -5.71 -6.55
N ILE A 423 38.25 -5.14 -7.31
CA ILE A 423 37.93 -5.61 -8.66
C ILE A 423 38.40 -4.63 -9.74
N SER A 424 38.47 -5.07 -11.00
CA SER A 424 38.84 -4.17 -12.09
C SER A 424 37.79 -3.05 -12.32
N PRO A 425 38.20 -1.81 -12.63
CA PRO A 425 37.28 -0.73 -12.97
C PRO A 425 36.32 -1.05 -14.13
N THR A 426 36.77 -1.88 -15.09
CA THR A 426 35.93 -2.34 -16.20
C THR A 426 34.76 -3.21 -15.71
N ALA A 427 35.02 -4.21 -14.86
CA ALA A 427 33.97 -5.06 -14.30
C ALA A 427 32.97 -4.23 -13.47
N LEU A 428 33.47 -3.33 -12.63
CA LEU A 428 32.65 -2.43 -11.82
C LEU A 428 31.73 -1.56 -12.69
N ASN A 429 32.27 -0.92 -13.73
CA ASN A 429 31.48 -0.08 -14.64
C ASN A 429 30.46 -0.87 -15.45
N ASN A 430 30.75 -2.13 -15.79
CA ASN A 430 29.78 -3.01 -16.44
C ASN A 430 28.58 -3.29 -15.53
N MET A 431 28.80 -3.56 -14.24
CA MET A 431 27.72 -3.75 -13.26
C MET A 431 26.85 -2.50 -13.11
N LYS A 432 27.47 -1.33 -12.97
CA LYS A 432 26.77 -0.04 -12.88
C LYS A 432 25.89 0.22 -14.11
N THR A 433 26.45 0.00 -15.30
CA THR A 433 25.75 0.17 -16.57
C THR A 433 24.61 -0.82 -16.73
N PHE A 434 24.83 -2.08 -16.34
CA PHE A 434 23.79 -3.10 -16.37
C PHE A 434 22.63 -2.73 -15.45
N ASN A 435 22.92 -2.41 -14.19
CA ASN A 435 21.92 -2.04 -13.19
C ASN A 435 21.02 -0.89 -13.68
N ALA A 436 21.61 0.22 -14.13
CA ALA A 436 20.86 1.37 -14.61
C ALA A 436 19.91 1.02 -15.76
N ASN A 437 20.40 0.24 -16.74
CA ASN A 437 19.59 -0.19 -17.88
C ASN A 437 18.49 -1.18 -17.50
N HIS A 438 18.77 -2.11 -16.59
CA HIS A 438 17.85 -3.17 -16.21
C HIS A 438 16.73 -2.66 -15.30
N VAL A 439 17.05 -1.81 -14.32
CA VAL A 439 16.05 -1.17 -13.45
C VAL A 439 15.09 -0.31 -14.27
N ALA A 440 15.61 0.48 -15.22
CA ALA A 440 14.77 1.25 -16.14
C ALA A 440 13.83 0.35 -16.96
N TYR A 441 14.33 -0.80 -17.44
CA TYR A 441 13.51 -1.79 -18.13
C TYR A 441 12.43 -2.38 -17.20
N VAL A 442 12.79 -2.87 -16.01
CA VAL A 442 11.84 -3.48 -15.06
C VAL A 442 10.73 -2.50 -14.69
N LEU A 443 11.08 -1.25 -14.33
CA LEU A 443 10.09 -0.22 -13.99
C LEU A 443 9.16 0.12 -15.18
N SER A 444 9.65 0.03 -16.42
CA SER A 444 8.82 0.23 -17.61
C SER A 444 7.79 -0.89 -17.86
N GLN A 445 7.97 -2.05 -17.22
CA GLN A 445 7.05 -3.19 -17.35
C GLN A 445 5.93 -3.17 -16.32
N ILE A 446 5.97 -2.30 -15.31
CA ILE A 446 4.89 -2.16 -14.33
C ILE A 446 3.70 -1.47 -15.02
N PRO A 447 2.53 -2.14 -15.15
CA PRO A 447 1.36 -1.54 -15.78
C PRO A 447 0.97 -0.25 -15.05
N GLY A 448 0.96 0.85 -15.81
CA GLY A 448 0.66 2.18 -15.27
C GLY A 448 -0.83 2.51 -15.25
N LYS A 449 -1.12 3.80 -15.01
CA LYS A 449 -2.42 4.46 -14.86
C LYS A 449 -3.58 3.83 -15.66
N PHE A 450 -4.78 4.01 -15.12
CA PHE A 450 -6.01 3.60 -15.79
C PHE A 450 -6.11 4.12 -17.22
N SER A 451 -6.47 3.23 -18.14
CA SER A 451 -6.76 3.56 -19.53
C SER A 451 -7.92 2.73 -20.06
N ILE A 452 -8.63 3.25 -21.05
CA ILE A 452 -9.54 2.50 -21.92
C ILE A 452 -8.80 2.35 -23.25
N SER A 453 -8.64 1.11 -23.73
CA SER A 453 -7.88 0.80 -24.95
C SER A 453 -8.73 0.81 -26.24
N ASN A 454 -10.05 0.87 -26.10
CA ASN A 454 -10.98 0.94 -27.23
C ASN A 454 -10.78 2.23 -28.05
N THR A 455 -10.89 2.12 -29.37
CA THR A 455 -11.05 3.28 -30.27
C THR A 455 -12.50 3.35 -30.75
N PHE A 456 -13.09 4.53 -30.72
CA PHE A 456 -14.46 4.77 -31.17
C PHE A 456 -14.48 5.79 -32.32
N GLU A 457 -15.50 5.70 -33.17
CA GLU A 457 -15.89 6.85 -33.99
C GLU A 457 -16.52 7.90 -33.07
N GLU A 458 -16.31 9.18 -33.38
CA GLU A 458 -17.00 10.27 -32.69
C GLU A 458 -18.12 10.83 -33.58
N ILE A 459 -19.36 10.73 -33.11
CA ILE A 459 -20.52 11.37 -33.74
C ILE A 459 -21.05 12.43 -32.77
N ASN A 460 -21.13 13.68 -33.26
CA ASN A 460 -21.60 14.83 -32.49
C ASN A 460 -20.89 14.99 -31.13
N GLY A 461 -19.61 14.64 -31.06
CA GLY A 461 -18.78 14.74 -29.85
C GLY A 461 -18.88 13.56 -28.88
N TYR A 462 -19.56 12.47 -29.27
CA TYR A 462 -19.68 11.26 -28.44
C TYR A 462 -19.01 10.06 -29.11
N PRO A 463 -18.20 9.28 -28.36
CA PRO A 463 -17.83 7.93 -28.75
C PRO A 463 -19.07 7.11 -29.12
N THR A 464 -19.10 6.59 -30.33
CA THR A 464 -20.30 5.98 -30.93
C THR A 464 -20.07 4.53 -31.33
N VAL A 465 -21.11 3.71 -31.11
CA VAL A 465 -21.17 2.31 -31.54
C VAL A 465 -22.51 2.02 -32.22
N HIS A 466 -22.55 0.96 -33.03
CA HIS A 466 -23.74 0.54 -33.77
C HIS A 466 -24.23 -0.87 -33.39
N LYS A 467 -23.72 -1.40 -32.27
CA LYS A 467 -24.16 -2.66 -31.67
C LYS A 467 -24.28 -2.46 -30.16
N ALA A 468 -25.31 -3.06 -29.57
CA ALA A 468 -25.55 -3.00 -28.13
C ALA A 468 -24.44 -3.68 -27.31
N ASP A 469 -23.91 -4.80 -27.82
CA ASP A 469 -22.84 -5.56 -27.16
C ASP A 469 -21.48 -4.90 -27.37
N LEU A 470 -20.96 -4.29 -26.31
CA LEU A 470 -19.66 -3.62 -26.28
C LEU A 470 -18.72 -4.28 -25.28
N LEU A 471 -17.57 -4.76 -25.75
CA LEU A 471 -16.45 -5.11 -24.86
C LEU A 471 -15.62 -3.85 -24.60
N LEU A 472 -15.67 -3.32 -23.38
CA LEU A 472 -14.71 -2.34 -22.90
C LEU A 472 -13.50 -3.06 -22.31
N GLU A 473 -12.31 -2.58 -22.60
CA GLU A 473 -11.06 -3.14 -22.07
C GLU A 473 -9.99 -2.07 -21.93
N GLY A 474 -9.01 -2.35 -21.06
CA GLY A 474 -8.00 -1.37 -20.75
C GLY A 474 -6.93 -1.86 -19.79
N THR A 475 -6.16 -0.90 -19.29
CA THR A 475 -5.17 -1.12 -18.24
C THR A 475 -5.55 -0.38 -16.97
N ALA A 476 -4.98 -0.82 -15.84
CA ALA A 476 -5.06 -0.13 -14.56
C ALA A 476 -3.73 -0.22 -13.83
N ASP A 477 -3.54 0.66 -12.84
CA ASP A 477 -2.35 0.67 -12.01
C ASP A 477 -2.29 -0.61 -11.19
N ALA A 478 -1.41 -1.52 -11.60
CA ALA A 478 -1.31 -2.86 -11.01
C ALA A 478 -0.70 -2.88 -9.61
N GLU A 479 -0.12 -1.77 -9.15
CA GLU A 479 0.43 -1.62 -7.81
C GLU A 479 -0.65 -1.29 -6.78
N HIS A 480 -1.61 -0.45 -7.16
CA HIS A 480 -2.58 0.11 -6.23
C HIS A 480 -3.99 -0.44 -6.42
N THR A 481 -4.38 -0.85 -7.63
CA THR A 481 -5.76 -1.24 -7.93
C THR A 481 -6.08 -2.62 -7.36
N SER A 482 -7.10 -2.71 -6.51
CA SER A 482 -7.69 -3.99 -6.10
C SER A 482 -8.89 -4.38 -6.96
N GLN A 483 -9.71 -3.39 -7.32
CA GLN A 483 -10.99 -3.59 -7.98
C GLN A 483 -11.31 -2.41 -8.87
N ILE A 484 -12.02 -2.69 -9.97
CA ILE A 484 -12.62 -1.69 -10.85
C ILE A 484 -14.07 -2.09 -11.02
N THR A 485 -14.97 -1.12 -10.97
CA THR A 485 -16.38 -1.31 -11.29
C THR A 485 -16.79 -0.40 -12.43
N ILE A 486 -17.75 -0.87 -13.23
CA ILE A 486 -18.43 -0.06 -14.25
C ILE A 486 -19.92 -0.15 -13.95
N ASN A 487 -20.55 0.99 -13.69
CA ASN A 487 -21.94 1.11 -13.27
C ASN A 487 -22.25 0.19 -12.07
N GLY A 488 -21.38 0.20 -11.05
CA GLY A 488 -21.50 -0.62 -9.84
C GLY A 488 -21.07 -2.08 -9.99
N ILE A 489 -20.88 -2.58 -11.22
CA ILE A 489 -20.59 -4.00 -11.44
C ILE A 489 -19.07 -4.22 -11.62
N PRO A 490 -18.44 -5.18 -10.91
CA PRO A 490 -17.03 -5.50 -11.06
C PRO A 490 -16.64 -5.88 -12.49
N VAL A 491 -15.43 -5.50 -12.91
CA VAL A 491 -14.84 -5.92 -14.20
C VAL A 491 -14.05 -7.23 -14.06
N ASP A 492 -13.75 -7.87 -15.19
CA ASP A 492 -12.77 -8.96 -15.24
C ASP A 492 -11.36 -8.37 -15.11
N TYR A 493 -10.86 -8.22 -13.89
CA TYR A 493 -9.55 -7.64 -13.60
C TYR A 493 -8.47 -8.71 -13.38
N THR A 494 -7.43 -8.70 -14.24
CA THR A 494 -6.25 -9.54 -14.11
C THR A 494 -5.11 -8.71 -13.50
N ALA A 495 -5.09 -8.61 -12.16
CA ALA A 495 -4.20 -7.72 -11.40
C ALA A 495 -2.71 -7.82 -11.79
N TRP A 496 -2.17 -9.04 -11.89
CA TRP A 496 -0.76 -9.26 -12.25
C TRP A 496 -0.40 -8.80 -13.67
N GLN A 497 -1.38 -8.56 -14.55
CA GLN A 497 -1.18 -7.98 -15.88
C GLN A 497 -1.57 -6.50 -15.94
N GLY A 498 -2.22 -5.97 -14.88
CA GLY A 498 -2.84 -4.65 -14.89
C GLY A 498 -3.85 -4.48 -16.01
N LYS A 499 -4.53 -5.57 -16.43
CA LYS A 499 -5.51 -5.55 -17.52
C LYS A 499 -6.90 -5.80 -16.99
N TRP A 500 -7.87 -5.06 -17.52
CA TRP A 500 -9.27 -5.28 -17.22
C TRP A 500 -10.09 -5.35 -18.50
N SER A 501 -11.21 -6.05 -18.43
CA SER A 501 -12.23 -6.00 -19.46
C SER A 501 -13.62 -6.21 -18.87
N ARG A 502 -14.64 -5.71 -19.57
CA ARG A 502 -16.03 -5.91 -19.21
C ARG A 502 -16.92 -5.79 -20.43
N ARG A 503 -17.83 -6.75 -20.59
CA ARG A 503 -18.89 -6.68 -21.59
C ARG A 503 -20.04 -5.86 -21.04
N LEU A 504 -20.48 -4.88 -21.81
CA LEU A 504 -21.63 -4.03 -21.54
C LEU A 504 -22.73 -4.30 -22.55
N GLU A 505 -23.97 -4.29 -22.07
CA GLU A 505 -25.16 -4.28 -22.90
C GLU A 505 -25.72 -2.85 -22.90
N LEU A 506 -25.52 -2.14 -24.00
CA LEU A 506 -25.92 -0.75 -24.14
C LEU A 506 -27.39 -0.63 -24.55
N ASN A 507 -28.08 0.33 -23.96
CA ASN A 507 -29.44 0.68 -24.36
C ASN A 507 -29.41 1.66 -25.55
N PRO A 508 -30.42 1.64 -26.44
CA PRO A 508 -30.51 2.60 -27.55
C PRO A 508 -30.39 4.05 -27.08
N GLY A 509 -29.49 4.83 -27.69
CA GLY A 509 -29.22 6.23 -27.33
C GLY A 509 -27.95 6.45 -26.50
N LEU A 510 -27.92 7.55 -25.76
CA LEU A 510 -26.77 7.95 -24.95
C LEU A 510 -26.75 7.17 -23.64
N ASN A 511 -25.68 6.40 -23.42
CA ASN A 511 -25.43 5.66 -22.20
C ASN A 511 -24.45 6.43 -21.32
N PHE A 512 -24.80 6.62 -20.05
CA PHE A 512 -23.93 7.21 -19.04
C PHE A 512 -23.23 6.09 -18.26
N ILE A 513 -21.91 6.13 -18.26
CA ILE A 513 -21.05 5.10 -17.69
C ILE A 513 -20.21 5.73 -16.58
N ILE A 514 -20.31 5.16 -15.38
CA ILE A 514 -19.49 5.49 -14.23
C ILE A 514 -18.44 4.40 -14.05
N ILE A 515 -17.18 4.78 -13.99
CA ILE A 515 -16.06 3.88 -13.71
C ILE A 515 -15.47 4.29 -12.36
N LYS A 516 -15.39 3.34 -11.43
CA LYS A 516 -14.76 3.54 -10.12
C LYS A 516 -13.59 2.57 -9.96
N ILE A 517 -12.50 3.06 -9.38
CA ILE A 517 -11.30 2.28 -9.07
C ILE A 517 -11.08 2.31 -7.58
N TYR A 518 -10.84 1.13 -7.01
CA TYR A 518 -10.58 0.94 -5.59
C TYR A 518 -9.15 0.48 -5.35
N ASP A 519 -8.54 0.97 -4.28
CA ASP A 519 -7.22 0.56 -3.86
C ASP A 519 -7.22 -0.75 -3.05
N LEU A 520 -6.03 -1.20 -2.60
CA LEU A 520 -5.85 -2.42 -1.81
C LEU A 520 -6.54 -2.39 -0.44
N ASP A 521 -6.87 -1.21 0.09
CA ASP A 521 -7.61 -1.03 1.34
C ASP A 521 -9.13 -0.96 1.11
N GLY A 522 -9.57 -0.96 -0.15
CA GLY A 522 -10.97 -0.90 -0.55
C GLY A 522 -11.51 0.53 -0.68
N GLU A 523 -10.64 1.54 -0.66
CA GLU A 523 -11.03 2.94 -0.79
C GLU A 523 -11.15 3.31 -2.26
N GLU A 524 -12.16 4.11 -2.60
CA GLU A 524 -12.29 4.66 -3.95
C GLU A 524 -11.16 5.68 -4.17
N VAL A 525 -10.33 5.47 -5.20
CA VAL A 525 -9.19 6.35 -5.55
C VAL A 525 -9.36 7.05 -6.89
N GLU A 526 -10.25 6.58 -7.74
CA GLU A 526 -10.55 7.23 -9.01
C GLU A 526 -12.03 7.07 -9.37
N TYR A 527 -12.64 8.16 -9.86
CA TYR A 527 -14.01 8.22 -10.38
C TYR A 527 -13.96 8.83 -11.78
N LYS A 528 -14.59 8.18 -12.75
CA LYS A 528 -14.68 8.68 -14.13
C LYS A 528 -16.07 8.54 -14.69
N GLU A 529 -16.49 9.59 -15.39
CA GLU A 529 -17.70 9.61 -16.19
C GLU A 529 -17.34 9.44 -17.66
N GLN A 530 -18.04 8.53 -18.34
CA GLN A 530 -17.88 8.29 -19.77
C GLN A 530 -19.26 8.24 -20.42
N TYR A 531 -19.36 8.83 -21.60
CA TYR A 531 -20.55 8.76 -22.44
C TYR A 531 -20.28 7.86 -23.65
N ILE A 532 -21.22 6.97 -23.96
CA ILE A 532 -21.20 6.18 -25.19
C ILE A 532 -22.56 6.27 -25.86
N LEU A 533 -22.56 6.74 -27.11
CA LEU A 533 -23.75 6.76 -27.95
C LEU A 533 -23.90 5.41 -28.64
N TYR A 534 -24.96 4.67 -28.31
CA TYR A 534 -25.42 3.55 -29.13
C TYR A 534 -26.40 4.07 -30.19
N ASP A 535 -25.89 4.32 -31.39
CA ASP A 535 -26.68 4.81 -32.51
C ASP A 535 -27.34 3.64 -33.27
N THR A 536 -28.66 3.53 -33.10
CA THR A 536 -29.52 2.57 -33.80
C THR A 536 -30.00 3.08 -35.17
N GLY A 537 -29.73 4.35 -35.51
CA GLY A 537 -30.26 5.03 -36.69
C GLY A 537 -31.73 5.44 -36.58
N SER A 538 -32.37 5.25 -35.43
CA SER A 538 -33.78 5.58 -35.21
C SER A 538 -34.03 6.11 -33.79
N THR A 539 -34.99 7.02 -33.68
CA THR A 539 -35.43 7.61 -32.41
C THR A 539 -36.95 7.57 -32.34
N HIS A 540 -37.51 7.23 -31.17
CA HIS A 540 -38.94 7.20 -30.95
C HIS A 540 -39.46 8.59 -30.57
N ILE A 541 -40.23 9.22 -31.45
CA ILE A 541 -40.78 10.55 -31.21
C ILE A 541 -42.05 10.44 -30.36
N LEU A 542 -42.05 11.07 -29.18
CA LEU A 542 -43.26 11.28 -28.40
C LEU A 542 -44.00 12.50 -28.95
N ASP A 543 -44.85 12.29 -29.96
CA ASP A 543 -45.59 13.36 -30.66
C ASP A 543 -46.91 13.70 -29.95
N THR A 544 -46.80 14.27 -28.75
CA THR A 544 -47.93 14.87 -28.03
C THR A 544 -47.47 16.10 -27.27
N ASP A 545 -48.38 17.06 -27.11
CA ASP A 545 -48.17 18.25 -26.26
C ASP A 545 -48.67 18.00 -24.82
N THR A 546 -49.43 16.91 -24.60
CA THR A 546 -49.99 16.57 -23.29
C THR A 546 -50.15 15.05 -23.10
N ILE A 547 -49.64 14.52 -22.00
CA ILE A 547 -49.93 13.16 -21.51
C ILE A 547 -51.19 13.24 -20.66
N THR A 548 -52.26 12.52 -21.06
CA THR A 548 -53.57 12.55 -20.36
C THR A 548 -53.90 11.25 -19.62
N GLU A 549 -53.16 10.19 -19.88
CA GLU A 549 -53.24 8.89 -19.22
C GLU A 549 -51.84 8.44 -18.84
N ASP A 550 -51.72 7.47 -17.93
CA ASP A 550 -50.42 6.95 -17.51
C ASP A 550 -49.62 6.46 -18.72
N THR A 551 -48.39 6.97 -18.86
CA THR A 551 -47.52 6.72 -20.01
C THR A 551 -46.17 6.20 -19.51
N THR A 552 -45.65 5.15 -20.14
CA THR A 552 -44.35 4.54 -19.79
C THR A 552 -43.39 4.66 -20.96
N LEU A 553 -42.18 5.16 -20.70
CA LEU A 553 -41.06 5.18 -21.64
C LEU A 553 -40.07 4.09 -21.24
N THR A 554 -39.84 3.12 -22.13
CA THR A 554 -38.95 1.97 -21.90
C THR A 554 -37.63 2.15 -22.63
N ALA A 555 -36.56 1.50 -22.15
CA ALA A 555 -35.26 1.52 -22.84
C ALA A 555 -35.31 0.79 -24.19
N ALA A 556 -36.07 -0.31 -24.28
CA ALA A 556 -36.21 -1.12 -25.47
C ALA A 556 -36.88 -0.38 -26.64
N ASP A 557 -37.84 0.50 -26.33
CA ASP A 557 -38.53 1.34 -27.32
C ASP A 557 -37.82 2.67 -27.59
N GLY A 558 -36.73 2.95 -26.86
CA GLY A 558 -35.94 4.17 -26.97
C GLY A 558 -34.91 4.16 -28.12
N PRO A 559 -34.07 5.20 -28.23
CA PRO A 559 -34.12 6.42 -27.42
C PRO A 559 -35.40 7.21 -27.73
N TRP A 560 -35.97 7.83 -26.71
CA TRP A 560 -37.16 8.67 -26.86
C TRP A 560 -36.78 10.10 -27.20
N GLN A 561 -37.60 10.80 -27.97
CA GLN A 561 -37.39 12.22 -28.28
C GLN A 561 -38.66 13.02 -28.11
N ILE A 562 -38.55 14.09 -27.33
CA ILE A 562 -39.62 15.05 -27.04
C ILE A 562 -39.29 16.34 -27.76
N ASN A 563 -40.12 16.71 -28.75
CA ASN A 563 -39.84 17.82 -29.66
C ASN A 563 -40.53 19.13 -29.30
N LYS A 564 -41.54 19.07 -28.43
CA LYS A 564 -42.38 20.20 -28.06
C LYS A 564 -42.48 20.26 -26.55
N LYS A 565 -42.92 21.41 -26.01
CA LYS A 565 -43.27 21.51 -24.59
C LYS A 565 -44.29 20.42 -24.25
N LEU A 566 -44.02 19.65 -23.20
CA LEU A 566 -44.86 18.51 -22.80
C LEU A 566 -45.49 18.78 -21.44
N THR A 567 -46.82 18.71 -21.38
CA THR A 567 -47.57 18.79 -20.12
C THR A 567 -47.97 17.39 -19.65
N ILE A 568 -47.76 17.05 -18.38
CA ILE A 568 -48.36 15.83 -17.80
C ILE A 568 -49.64 16.27 -17.10
N ALA A 569 -50.80 15.81 -17.55
CA ALA A 569 -52.08 16.26 -17.04
C ALA A 569 -52.33 15.79 -15.59
N ALA A 570 -53.22 16.49 -14.89
CA ALA A 570 -53.59 16.17 -13.53
C ALA A 570 -54.09 14.71 -13.42
N GLY A 571 -53.52 13.94 -12.49
CA GLY A 571 -53.85 12.53 -12.28
C GLY A 571 -53.13 11.55 -13.21
N ALA A 572 -52.38 12.02 -14.21
CA ALA A 572 -51.55 11.16 -15.06
C ALA A 572 -50.12 11.02 -14.51
N THR A 573 -49.52 9.86 -14.76
CA THR A 573 -48.14 9.53 -14.41
C THR A 573 -47.29 9.32 -15.66
N LEU A 574 -46.16 10.01 -15.75
CA LEU A 574 -45.09 9.67 -16.69
C LEU A 574 -44.07 8.78 -15.97
N THR A 575 -43.97 7.52 -16.41
CA THR A 575 -42.98 6.56 -15.91
C THR A 575 -41.84 6.44 -16.92
N ILE A 576 -40.59 6.49 -16.45
CA ILE A 576 -39.38 6.27 -17.25
C ILE A 576 -38.62 5.10 -16.61
N GLU A 577 -38.47 4.01 -17.35
CA GLU A 577 -37.85 2.78 -16.85
C GLU A 577 -36.32 2.85 -16.85
N PRO A 578 -35.61 2.00 -16.06
CA PRO A 578 -34.15 1.93 -16.05
C PRO A 578 -33.52 1.83 -17.44
N GLY A 579 -32.37 2.49 -17.62
CA GLY A 579 -31.60 2.50 -18.87
C GLY A 579 -32.21 3.33 -20.00
N THR A 580 -33.38 3.95 -19.80
CA THR A 580 -34.05 4.73 -20.84
C THR A 580 -33.30 6.04 -21.10
N CYS A 581 -32.96 6.29 -22.37
CA CYS A 581 -32.48 7.59 -22.83
C CYS A 581 -33.64 8.42 -23.40
N VAL A 582 -33.81 9.63 -22.89
CA VAL A 582 -34.81 10.59 -23.37
C VAL A 582 -34.12 11.88 -23.81
N TYR A 583 -34.21 12.16 -25.11
CA TYR A 583 -33.74 13.40 -25.71
C TYR A 583 -34.82 14.47 -25.69
N LEU A 584 -34.47 15.64 -25.17
CA LEU A 584 -35.31 16.83 -25.12
C LEU A 584 -34.78 17.83 -26.15
N ASN A 585 -35.63 18.25 -27.09
CA ASN A 585 -35.23 19.21 -28.12
C ASN A 585 -34.96 20.61 -27.51
N THR A 586 -34.28 21.47 -28.28
CA THR A 586 -33.89 22.82 -27.85
C THR A 586 -35.07 23.59 -27.26
N GLY A 587 -34.91 24.09 -26.03
CA GLY A 587 -35.93 24.87 -25.32
C GLY A 587 -37.14 24.09 -24.80
N VAL A 588 -37.19 22.76 -24.97
CA VAL A 588 -38.30 21.95 -24.45
C VAL A 588 -38.36 22.04 -22.92
N THR A 589 -39.58 22.20 -22.40
CA THR A 589 -39.89 22.18 -20.97
C THR A 589 -40.85 21.03 -20.70
N LEU A 590 -40.55 20.22 -19.68
CA LEU A 590 -41.51 19.25 -19.13
C LEU A 590 -42.29 19.94 -18.00
N SER A 591 -43.62 19.88 -18.03
CA SER A 591 -44.48 20.62 -17.10
C SER A 591 -45.57 19.71 -16.51
N PRO A 592 -45.31 19.02 -15.39
CA PRO A 592 -46.36 18.30 -14.66
C PRO A 592 -47.39 19.27 -14.09
N ALA A 593 -48.67 19.04 -14.38
CA ALA A 593 -49.77 19.76 -13.77
C ALA A 593 -49.93 19.35 -12.29
N ARG A 594 -50.75 20.09 -11.55
CA ARG A 594 -51.07 19.73 -10.16
C ARG A 594 -51.66 18.31 -10.11
N ASN A 595 -51.22 17.51 -9.13
CA ASN A 595 -51.56 16.09 -8.97
C ASN A 595 -51.10 15.18 -10.12
N ALA A 596 -50.26 15.66 -11.04
CA ALA A 596 -49.53 14.80 -11.96
C ALA A 596 -48.29 14.23 -11.27
N ARG A 597 -47.71 13.17 -11.84
CA ARG A 597 -46.52 12.52 -11.27
C ARG A 597 -45.50 12.18 -12.36
N ILE A 598 -44.21 12.37 -12.05
CA ILE A 598 -43.11 11.76 -12.79
C ILE A 598 -42.45 10.70 -11.90
N VAL A 599 -42.25 9.50 -12.44
CA VAL A 599 -41.51 8.40 -11.82
C VAL A 599 -40.40 7.96 -12.77
N ALA A 600 -39.18 8.43 -12.53
CA ALA A 600 -37.98 8.04 -13.26
C ALA A 600 -37.04 7.31 -12.31
N GLU A 601 -37.21 6.00 -12.19
CA GLU A 601 -36.45 5.17 -11.25
C GLU A 601 -35.51 4.24 -12.02
N GLY A 602 -34.29 4.73 -12.28
CA GLY A 602 -33.20 3.95 -12.82
C GLY A 602 -32.51 3.09 -11.75
N THR A 603 -31.40 2.47 -12.15
CA THR A 603 -30.53 1.71 -11.25
C THR A 603 -29.07 2.13 -11.47
N GLU A 604 -28.17 1.78 -10.55
CA GLU A 604 -26.73 2.02 -10.75
C GLU A 604 -26.22 1.36 -12.04
N GLU A 605 -26.68 0.13 -12.33
CA GLU A 605 -26.30 -0.62 -13.53
C GLU A 605 -26.84 -0.01 -14.83
N SER A 606 -28.06 0.53 -14.76
CA SER A 606 -28.81 1.09 -15.89
C SER A 606 -29.43 2.44 -15.51
N PRO A 607 -28.63 3.52 -15.45
CA PRO A 607 -29.12 4.85 -15.14
C PRO A 607 -30.02 5.38 -16.27
N ILE A 608 -30.97 6.24 -15.91
CA ILE A 608 -31.79 6.98 -16.88
C ILE A 608 -31.00 8.20 -17.34
N VAL A 609 -31.03 8.50 -18.64
CA VAL A 609 -30.35 9.67 -19.20
C VAL A 609 -31.38 10.63 -19.78
N LEU A 610 -31.48 11.83 -19.19
CA LEU A 610 -32.26 12.95 -19.71
C LEU A 610 -31.28 13.98 -20.30
N ALA A 611 -31.22 14.04 -21.64
CA ALA A 611 -30.22 14.82 -22.34
C ALA A 611 -30.82 15.69 -23.46
N GLY A 612 -30.05 16.66 -23.94
CA GLY A 612 -30.31 17.28 -25.24
C GLY A 612 -30.05 16.29 -26.37
N ILE A 613 -30.61 16.54 -27.55
CA ILE A 613 -30.32 15.73 -28.74
C ILE A 613 -28.81 15.84 -29.05
N PRO A 614 -28.08 14.74 -29.28
CA PRO A 614 -26.67 14.80 -29.65
C PRO A 614 -26.44 15.71 -30.87
N GLY A 615 -25.58 16.72 -30.72
CA GLY A 615 -25.33 17.74 -31.75
C GLY A 615 -26.41 18.83 -31.86
N GLY A 616 -27.47 18.76 -31.05
CA GLY A 616 -28.52 19.75 -30.93
C GLY A 616 -28.23 20.83 -29.89
N GLY A 617 -29.25 21.64 -29.59
CA GLY A 617 -29.19 22.65 -28.53
C GLY A 617 -29.66 22.13 -27.17
N ARG A 618 -29.62 23.00 -26.17
CA ARG A 618 -30.01 22.68 -24.79
C ARG A 618 -31.53 22.75 -24.58
N TRP A 619 -32.07 21.83 -23.79
CA TRP A 619 -33.46 21.88 -23.32
C TRP A 619 -33.60 22.85 -22.14
N SER A 620 -34.83 23.24 -21.81
CA SER A 620 -35.05 24.24 -20.76
C SER A 620 -34.97 23.62 -19.37
N SER A 621 -36.05 22.99 -18.88
CA SER A 621 -36.16 22.51 -17.50
C SER A 621 -37.34 21.55 -17.31
N ILE A 622 -37.33 20.80 -16.21
CA ILE A 622 -38.53 20.18 -15.66
C ILE A 622 -39.11 21.20 -14.68
N THR A 623 -40.23 21.82 -15.06
CA THR A 623 -40.82 22.93 -14.31
C THR A 623 -42.16 22.53 -13.68
N PHE A 624 -42.22 22.64 -12.36
CA PHE A 624 -43.43 22.49 -11.56
C PHE A 624 -43.87 23.88 -11.06
N ASN A 625 -45.16 24.18 -11.22
CA ASN A 625 -45.73 25.44 -10.74
C ASN A 625 -47.13 25.19 -10.17
N HIS A 626 -47.20 24.73 -8.93
CA HIS A 626 -48.45 24.32 -8.28
C HIS A 626 -48.87 25.30 -7.18
N THR A 627 -48.77 26.61 -7.47
CA THR A 627 -49.14 27.69 -6.54
C THR A 627 -50.42 27.37 -5.76
N GLY A 628 -50.35 27.48 -4.44
CA GLY A 628 -51.48 27.24 -3.54
C GLY A 628 -51.57 25.82 -2.97
N VAL A 629 -50.64 24.91 -3.30
CA VAL A 629 -50.39 23.70 -2.51
C VAL A 629 -49.66 24.12 -1.23
N VAL A 630 -50.19 23.78 -0.06
CA VAL A 630 -49.62 24.20 1.24
C VAL A 630 -49.25 23.04 2.15
N ARG A 631 -49.61 21.81 1.76
CA ARG A 631 -49.37 20.57 2.52
C ARG A 631 -48.76 19.52 1.60
N ALA A 632 -47.85 18.71 2.12
CA ALA A 632 -47.30 17.56 1.41
C ALA A 632 -48.32 16.40 1.34
N GLU A 633 -49.19 16.28 2.35
CA GLU A 633 -50.23 15.26 2.37
C GLU A 633 -51.19 15.40 1.17
N GLY A 634 -51.29 14.33 0.38
CA GLY A 634 -52.14 14.28 -0.81
C GLY A 634 -51.51 14.84 -2.09
N ASP A 635 -50.31 15.41 -2.02
CA ASP A 635 -49.52 15.80 -3.20
C ASP A 635 -48.68 14.59 -3.68
N PRO A 636 -48.78 14.17 -4.95
CA PRO A 636 -48.02 13.03 -5.45
C PRO A 636 -46.50 13.27 -5.41
N GLU A 637 -45.76 12.35 -4.80
CA GLU A 637 -44.30 12.41 -4.78
C GLU A 637 -43.71 12.08 -6.16
N ASN A 638 -42.97 13.04 -6.72
CA ASN A 638 -42.17 12.90 -7.93
C ASN A 638 -40.84 12.23 -7.58
N ARG A 639 -40.49 11.17 -8.31
CA ARG A 639 -39.37 10.30 -7.96
C ARG A 639 -38.35 10.27 -9.08
N PHE A 640 -37.11 10.60 -8.76
CA PHE A 640 -35.96 10.52 -9.67
C PHE A 640 -34.86 9.75 -8.94
N CYS A 641 -34.56 8.54 -9.40
CA CYS A 641 -33.52 7.67 -8.84
C CYS A 641 -32.54 7.26 -9.94
N HIS A 642 -31.23 7.40 -9.72
CA HIS A 642 -30.19 7.10 -10.72
C HIS A 642 -30.46 7.77 -12.08
N VAL A 643 -30.71 9.08 -12.06
CA VAL A 643 -30.96 9.88 -13.27
C VAL A 643 -29.80 10.82 -13.53
N HIS A 644 -29.29 10.79 -14.75
CA HIS A 644 -28.27 11.70 -15.25
C HIS A 644 -28.92 12.80 -16.09
N PHE A 645 -28.73 14.06 -15.71
CA PHE A 645 -29.25 15.24 -16.41
C PHE A 645 -28.15 15.91 -17.22
N LYS A 646 -28.38 16.15 -18.51
CA LYS A 646 -27.41 16.80 -19.39
C LYS A 646 -28.07 17.74 -20.41
N ASP A 647 -27.31 18.74 -20.85
CA ASP A 647 -27.62 19.72 -21.88
C ASP A 647 -28.90 20.54 -21.59
N PHE A 648 -29.05 21.05 -20.36
CA PHE A 648 -30.14 21.97 -19.98
C PHE A 648 -29.66 23.43 -19.84
N ASN A 649 -30.56 24.40 -19.96
CA ASN A 649 -30.26 25.83 -19.82
C ASN A 649 -31.42 26.70 -19.28
N GLY A 650 -32.42 26.07 -18.67
CA GLY A 650 -33.47 26.79 -17.95
C GLY A 650 -32.99 27.35 -16.61
N VAL A 651 -33.94 27.73 -15.74
CA VAL A 651 -33.64 28.21 -14.38
C VAL A 651 -32.81 27.17 -13.60
N ALA A 652 -33.18 25.90 -13.70
CA ALA A 652 -32.44 24.75 -13.22
C ALA A 652 -32.85 23.50 -14.01
N ALA A 653 -32.14 22.38 -13.89
CA ALA A 653 -32.60 21.11 -14.46
C ALA A 653 -33.98 20.71 -13.90
N ILE A 654 -34.13 20.81 -12.57
CA ILE A 654 -35.40 20.70 -11.87
C ILE A 654 -35.72 22.04 -11.20
N ASN A 655 -36.81 22.68 -11.62
CA ASN A 655 -37.28 23.94 -11.07
C ASN A 655 -38.72 23.77 -10.55
N CYS A 656 -38.92 23.92 -9.25
CA CYS A 656 -40.22 23.70 -8.64
C CYS A 656 -40.66 24.85 -7.76
N ASN A 657 -41.90 25.29 -7.97
CA ASN A 657 -42.68 26.04 -6.99
C ASN A 657 -43.83 25.16 -6.53
N TYR A 658 -43.79 24.76 -5.26
CA TYR A 658 -44.76 23.88 -4.61
C TYR A 658 -44.81 22.46 -5.19
N GLY A 659 -44.25 21.48 -4.48
CA GLY A 659 -44.31 20.07 -4.87
C GLY A 659 -43.58 19.14 -3.92
N THR A 660 -43.77 17.83 -4.11
CA THR A 660 -43.17 16.77 -3.29
C THR A 660 -42.20 15.90 -4.09
N PHE A 661 -40.99 15.65 -3.56
CA PHE A 661 -39.91 14.96 -4.27
C PHE A 661 -39.17 13.89 -3.45
N PHE A 662 -38.72 12.85 -4.16
CA PHE A 662 -37.65 11.95 -3.75
C PHE A 662 -36.60 11.92 -4.85
N LEU A 663 -35.45 12.52 -4.57
CA LEU A 663 -34.33 12.67 -5.50
C LEU A 663 -33.16 11.87 -4.95
N ASP A 664 -32.77 10.80 -5.62
CA ASP A 664 -31.76 9.87 -5.12
C ASP A 664 -30.75 9.48 -6.21
N HIS A 665 -29.45 9.51 -5.92
CA HIS A 665 -28.39 9.18 -6.89
C HIS A 665 -28.46 9.99 -8.21
N LEU A 666 -28.80 11.28 -8.12
CA LEU A 666 -28.79 12.16 -9.29
C LEU A 666 -27.38 12.62 -9.65
N THR A 667 -27.11 12.77 -10.95
CA THR A 667 -25.85 13.32 -11.47
C THR A 667 -26.13 14.33 -12.58
N PHE A 668 -25.21 15.28 -12.80
CA PHE A 668 -25.41 16.39 -13.73
C PHE A 668 -24.20 16.56 -14.66
N GLY A 669 -24.42 16.47 -15.97
CA GLY A 669 -23.38 16.67 -16.99
C GLY A 669 -23.30 18.09 -17.55
N THR A 670 -24.06 19.05 -17.01
CA THR A 670 -24.09 20.45 -17.47
C THR A 670 -23.78 21.39 -16.33
N THR A 671 -22.50 21.74 -16.21
CA THR A 671 -21.90 22.39 -15.05
C THR A 671 -21.99 23.92 -15.05
N ASP A 672 -22.61 24.52 -16.05
CA ASP A 672 -22.76 25.98 -16.19
C ASP A 672 -24.21 26.45 -15.98
N CYS A 673 -25.10 25.60 -15.46
CA CYS A 673 -26.49 25.90 -15.12
C CYS A 673 -26.89 25.26 -13.79
N GLN A 674 -27.70 25.93 -12.98
CA GLN A 674 -28.13 25.45 -11.65
C GLN A 674 -28.79 24.07 -11.74
N TYR A 675 -28.53 23.18 -10.79
CA TYR A 675 -29.00 21.80 -10.87
C TYR A 675 -30.43 21.65 -10.36
N ILE A 676 -30.69 22.18 -9.16
CA ILE A 676 -31.98 22.03 -8.48
C ILE A 676 -32.40 23.37 -7.85
N ASN A 677 -33.64 23.78 -8.09
CA ASN A 677 -34.28 24.93 -7.44
C ASN A 677 -35.66 24.54 -6.91
N LEU A 678 -35.85 24.53 -5.60
CA LEU A 678 -37.06 24.05 -4.92
C LEU A 678 -37.65 25.11 -3.97
N ASN A 679 -38.71 25.80 -4.39
CA ASN A 679 -39.38 26.78 -3.55
C ASN A 679 -40.68 26.19 -2.97
N TRP A 680 -40.88 26.31 -1.65
CA TRP A 680 -42.04 25.77 -0.92
C TRP A 680 -42.28 24.28 -1.18
N CYS A 681 -41.24 23.45 -1.12
CA CYS A 681 -41.30 22.04 -1.50
C CYS A 681 -41.14 21.09 -0.31
N SER A 682 -41.60 19.86 -0.43
CA SER A 682 -41.22 18.74 0.45
C SER A 682 -40.27 17.83 -0.31
N PHE A 683 -39.11 17.48 0.24
CA PHE A 683 -38.11 16.69 -0.47
C PHE A 683 -37.20 15.84 0.42
N MET A 684 -36.74 14.74 -0.16
CA MET A 684 -35.50 14.05 0.22
C MET A 684 -34.55 14.14 -0.97
N ILE A 685 -33.34 14.64 -0.75
CA ILE A 685 -32.24 14.66 -1.70
C ILE A 685 -31.13 13.80 -1.10
N SER A 686 -30.87 12.63 -1.69
CA SER A 686 -29.93 11.67 -1.13
C SER A 686 -28.95 11.06 -2.14
N HIS A 687 -27.71 10.84 -1.73
CA HIS A 687 -26.67 10.22 -2.57
C HIS A 687 -26.46 10.91 -3.93
N CYS A 688 -26.88 12.16 -4.08
CA CYS A 688 -26.73 12.91 -5.32
C CYS A 688 -25.31 13.47 -5.42
N ARG A 689 -24.80 13.52 -6.66
CA ARG A 689 -23.53 14.17 -6.99
C ARG A 689 -23.82 15.45 -7.75
N PHE A 690 -23.50 16.57 -7.11
CA PHE A 690 -23.53 17.90 -7.71
C PHE A 690 -22.08 18.27 -8.09
N PRO A 691 -21.66 18.09 -9.35
CA PRO A 691 -20.28 18.36 -9.75
C PRO A 691 -19.91 19.85 -9.63
N GLU A 692 -18.61 20.12 -9.59
CA GLU A 692 -18.06 21.48 -9.63
C GLU A 692 -18.67 22.28 -10.77
N SER A 693 -19.10 23.50 -10.45
CA SER A 693 -19.69 24.41 -11.44
C SER A 693 -18.61 25.10 -12.26
N THR A 694 -18.88 25.29 -13.54
CA THR A 694 -18.13 26.19 -14.42
C THR A 694 -18.85 27.53 -14.64
N GLY A 695 -20.10 27.66 -14.19
CA GLY A 695 -20.89 28.89 -14.23
C GLY A 695 -20.99 29.57 -12.86
N ASP A 696 -21.22 30.88 -12.86
CA ASP A 696 -21.48 31.69 -11.65
C ASP A 696 -22.90 31.39 -11.13
N MET A 697 -23.02 30.35 -10.30
CA MET A 697 -24.30 29.79 -9.86
C MET A 697 -24.18 29.06 -8.52
N GLN A 698 -25.30 28.97 -7.80
CA GLN A 698 -25.50 27.98 -6.75
C GLN A 698 -25.79 26.61 -7.38
N LEU A 699 -25.37 25.51 -6.75
CA LEU A 699 -25.68 24.16 -7.27
C LEU A 699 -27.13 23.79 -6.95
N VAL A 700 -27.52 23.99 -5.69
CA VAL A 700 -28.87 23.71 -5.18
C VAL A 700 -29.40 24.91 -4.42
N ARG A 701 -30.65 25.27 -4.69
CA ARG A 701 -31.39 26.28 -3.93
C ARG A 701 -32.71 25.72 -3.40
N ALA A 702 -33.03 26.00 -2.15
CA ALA A 702 -34.32 25.70 -1.55
C ALA A 702 -34.85 26.88 -0.71
N ALA A 703 -35.96 27.50 -1.10
CA ALA A 703 -36.46 28.71 -0.43
C ALA A 703 -37.93 28.62 -0.01
N GLY A 704 -38.33 29.46 0.94
CA GLY A 704 -39.71 29.58 1.42
C GLY A 704 -40.15 28.45 2.37
N GLY A 705 -39.21 27.68 2.91
CA GLY A 705 -39.46 26.55 3.81
C GLY A 705 -40.08 25.32 3.13
N THR A 706 -40.46 24.33 3.93
CA THR A 706 -41.08 23.08 3.44
C THR A 706 -42.60 23.14 3.44
N LEU A 707 -43.24 22.35 2.57
CA LEU A 707 -44.70 22.14 2.65
C LEU A 707 -45.10 21.64 4.05
N MET A 708 -46.24 22.08 4.57
CA MET A 708 -46.71 21.64 5.89
C MET A 708 -46.86 20.11 5.95
N GLY A 709 -46.29 19.49 6.99
CA GLY A 709 -46.25 18.04 7.14
C GLY A 709 -45.27 17.32 6.20
N GLY A 710 -44.46 18.08 5.45
CA GLY A 710 -43.41 17.57 4.58
C GLY A 710 -42.04 17.44 5.25
N ARG A 711 -41.00 17.29 4.43
CA ARG A 711 -39.60 17.11 4.83
C ARG A 711 -38.67 17.99 3.99
N GLY A 712 -37.51 18.35 4.52
CA GLY A 712 -36.41 18.97 3.77
C GLY A 712 -35.11 18.30 4.19
N ILE A 713 -34.72 17.24 3.50
CA ILE A 713 -33.59 16.39 3.91
C ILE A 713 -32.55 16.33 2.80
N PHE A 714 -31.30 16.59 3.18
CA PHE A 714 -30.10 16.36 2.38
C PHE A 714 -29.27 15.27 3.05
N TYR A 715 -29.14 14.10 2.43
CA TYR A 715 -28.47 12.96 3.01
C TYR A 715 -27.38 12.38 2.10
N ARG A 716 -26.11 12.36 2.56
CA ARG A 716 -24.99 11.74 1.81
C ARG A 716 -24.80 12.26 0.39
N ASN A 717 -25.07 13.54 0.16
CA ASN A 717 -24.80 14.16 -1.12
C ASN A 717 -23.35 14.65 -1.19
N TYR A 718 -22.84 14.73 -2.41
CA TYR A 718 -21.58 15.37 -2.73
C TYR A 718 -21.83 16.70 -3.45
N PHE A 719 -21.28 17.77 -2.91
CA PHE A 719 -21.31 19.11 -3.48
C PHE A 719 -19.89 19.51 -3.89
N GLY A 720 -19.66 19.58 -5.20
CA GLY A 720 -18.43 20.09 -5.77
C GLY A 720 -18.25 21.58 -5.50
N LYS A 721 -17.04 22.07 -5.78
CA LYS A 721 -16.72 23.48 -5.62
C LYS A 721 -17.60 24.36 -6.51
N VAL A 722 -18.02 25.51 -6.00
CA VAL A 722 -18.73 26.51 -6.80
C VAL A 722 -17.78 27.56 -7.38
N TYR A 723 -18.12 28.03 -8.57
CA TYR A 723 -17.40 29.12 -9.25
C TYR A 723 -17.97 30.46 -8.78
N GLY A 724 -17.10 31.46 -8.63
CA GLY A 724 -17.51 32.79 -8.20
C GLY A 724 -17.92 32.82 -6.72
N HIS A 725 -18.78 33.76 -6.37
CA HIS A 725 -19.21 34.02 -5.00
C HIS A 725 -20.67 33.57 -4.89
N ASN A 726 -20.82 32.28 -4.66
CA ASN A 726 -22.09 31.55 -4.54
C ASN A 726 -21.91 30.46 -3.51
N ASP A 727 -23.02 29.87 -3.09
CA ASP A 727 -23.04 28.74 -2.18
C ASP A 727 -23.37 27.45 -2.94
N PRO A 728 -22.68 26.32 -2.66
CA PRO A 728 -23.09 25.02 -3.14
C PRO A 728 -24.54 24.69 -2.78
N ALA A 729 -24.97 25.04 -1.56
CA ALA A 729 -26.38 24.97 -1.18
C ALA A 729 -26.84 26.24 -0.44
N ASP A 730 -27.82 26.90 -1.04
CA ASP A 730 -28.52 28.07 -0.49
C ASP A 730 -29.94 27.65 -0.04
N ILE A 731 -30.19 27.72 1.27
CA ILE A 731 -31.46 27.28 1.89
C ILE A 731 -32.04 28.37 2.78
N THR A 732 -33.07 29.07 2.31
CA THR A 732 -33.67 30.20 3.05
C THR A 732 -35.12 30.00 3.47
N ASP A 733 -35.52 30.79 4.48
CA ASP A 733 -36.91 30.97 4.92
C ASP A 733 -37.63 29.73 5.50
N GLY A 734 -36.88 28.77 6.09
CA GLY A 734 -37.40 27.53 6.66
C GLY A 734 -37.48 27.45 8.19
N ASN A 735 -38.40 28.17 8.85
CA ASN A 735 -38.51 28.20 10.32
C ASN A 735 -39.34 27.02 10.94
N TRP A 736 -38.99 26.62 12.17
CA TRP A 736 -39.56 25.55 13.00
C TRP A 736 -41.07 25.60 13.25
N THR A 737 -41.68 26.77 13.21
CA THR A 737 -43.12 26.93 13.52
C THR A 737 -44.04 26.61 12.35
N GLU A 738 -43.51 26.60 11.12
CA GLU A 738 -44.29 26.54 9.88
C GLU A 738 -43.91 25.35 8.99
N SER A 739 -42.77 24.68 9.25
CA SER A 739 -42.17 23.68 8.37
C SER A 739 -41.56 22.50 9.14
N GLY A 740 -41.39 21.35 8.47
CA GLY A 740 -40.57 20.25 9.01
C GLY A 740 -39.09 20.65 9.02
N LYS A 741 -38.34 20.27 10.08
CA LYS A 741 -36.93 20.65 10.26
C LYS A 741 -36.08 20.25 9.05
N PHE A 742 -35.28 21.18 8.55
CA PHE A 742 -34.24 20.85 7.59
C PHE A 742 -33.18 19.97 8.24
N GLN A 743 -32.76 18.91 7.54
CA GLN A 743 -31.77 17.96 8.02
C GLN A 743 -30.67 17.83 6.97
N ILE A 744 -29.46 18.26 7.32
CA ILE A 744 -28.27 18.22 6.47
C ILE A 744 -27.32 17.20 7.07
N ILE A 745 -27.39 15.97 6.58
CA ILE A 745 -26.78 14.81 7.23
C ILE A 745 -25.77 14.12 6.31
N GLU A 746 -24.55 13.95 6.79
CA GLU A 746 -23.47 13.23 6.13
C GLU A 746 -23.13 13.72 4.71
N ASN A 747 -23.31 14.98 4.36
CA ASN A 747 -22.93 15.51 3.05
C ASN A 747 -21.45 15.90 3.00
N VAL A 748 -20.93 16.08 1.80
CA VAL A 748 -19.56 16.54 1.52
C VAL A 748 -19.63 17.82 0.71
N PHE A 749 -18.88 18.84 1.11
CA PHE A 749 -18.75 20.12 0.43
C PHE A 749 -17.28 20.42 0.14
N MET A 750 -16.95 20.70 -1.13
CA MET A 750 -15.58 20.77 -1.62
C MET A 750 -15.02 22.20 -1.82
N GLY A 751 -15.82 23.23 -1.52
CA GLY A 751 -15.32 24.61 -1.52
C GLY A 751 -16.32 25.63 -2.06
N SER A 752 -16.11 26.88 -1.64
CA SER A 752 -16.94 28.02 -2.03
C SER A 752 -16.15 29.33 -1.95
N GLY A 753 -16.59 30.31 -2.74
CA GLY A 753 -16.15 31.71 -2.66
C GLY A 753 -16.98 32.58 -1.71
N ASP A 754 -18.09 32.04 -1.21
CA ASP A 754 -19.00 32.58 -0.20
C ASP A 754 -19.21 31.51 0.88
N ASP A 755 -20.43 31.14 1.24
CA ASP A 755 -20.68 30.11 2.24
C ASP A 755 -20.78 28.70 1.58
N LEU A 756 -20.52 27.59 2.30
CA LEU A 756 -20.81 26.24 1.76
C LEU A 756 -22.29 25.91 1.93
N LEU A 757 -22.79 26.20 3.13
CA LEU A 757 -24.19 26.10 3.52
C LEU A 757 -24.67 27.47 3.99
N ASP A 758 -25.48 28.14 3.18
CA ASP A 758 -26.23 29.34 3.57
C ASP A 758 -27.61 28.93 4.09
N LEU A 759 -27.91 29.27 5.35
CA LEU A 759 -29.13 28.89 6.06
C LEU A 759 -29.92 30.11 6.56
N ASP A 760 -29.84 31.26 5.90
CA ASP A 760 -30.54 32.49 6.29
C ASP A 760 -32.07 32.30 6.52
N GLY A 761 -32.56 32.67 7.71
CA GLY A 761 -33.96 32.49 8.10
C GLY A 761 -34.43 31.02 8.20
N THR A 762 -33.52 30.05 8.17
CA THR A 762 -33.79 28.61 8.19
C THR A 762 -33.28 27.94 9.45
N ASP A 763 -34.13 27.15 10.08
CA ASP A 763 -33.72 26.34 11.21
C ASP A 763 -33.36 24.90 10.76
N ALA A 764 -32.16 24.43 11.11
CA ALA A 764 -31.64 23.15 10.61
C ALA A 764 -30.90 22.30 11.65
N TRP A 765 -30.92 20.99 11.43
CA TRP A 765 -30.06 20.01 12.07
C TRP A 765 -28.94 19.61 11.08
N VAL A 766 -27.69 19.90 11.44
CA VAL A 766 -26.52 19.71 10.57
C VAL A 766 -25.58 18.70 11.23
N GLU A 767 -25.51 17.47 10.71
CA GLU A 767 -24.80 16.36 11.35
C GLU A 767 -23.90 15.53 10.43
N GLY A 768 -22.67 15.26 10.86
CA GLY A 768 -21.80 14.26 10.19
C GLY A 768 -21.22 14.67 8.85
N ASN A 769 -21.35 15.95 8.45
CA ASN A 769 -20.89 16.48 7.17
C ASN A 769 -19.37 16.70 7.17
N ILE A 770 -18.79 16.72 5.98
CA ILE A 770 -17.41 17.14 5.71
C ILE A 770 -17.50 18.45 4.94
N LEU A 771 -17.00 19.53 5.52
CA LEU A 771 -17.12 20.90 5.03
C LEU A 771 -15.70 21.44 4.87
N MET A 772 -15.31 21.84 3.65
CA MET A 772 -13.93 22.19 3.37
C MET A 772 -13.81 23.33 2.36
N HIS A 773 -12.69 24.05 2.43
CA HIS A 773 -12.22 25.00 1.42
C HIS A 773 -13.16 26.18 1.15
N SER A 774 -13.83 26.68 2.20
CA SER A 774 -14.60 27.92 2.12
C SER A 774 -13.70 29.14 2.30
N HIS A 775 -13.42 29.85 1.20
CA HIS A 775 -12.52 31.00 1.20
C HIS A 775 -13.08 32.16 0.38
N GLN A 776 -13.15 33.34 0.99
CA GLN A 776 -13.71 34.53 0.35
C GLN A 776 -12.94 34.86 -0.92
N ASN A 777 -13.63 35.01 -2.04
CA ASN A 777 -13.00 35.42 -3.30
C ASN A 777 -13.38 36.83 -3.79
N LYS A 778 -14.20 37.56 -3.04
CA LYS A 778 -14.51 38.98 -3.25
C LYS A 778 -13.91 39.86 -2.14
N SER A 779 -13.98 41.18 -2.30
CA SER A 779 -13.48 42.15 -1.31
C SER A 779 -14.52 42.57 -0.27
N TRP A 780 -15.69 41.92 -0.28
CA TRP A 780 -16.86 42.24 0.54
C TRP A 780 -17.64 40.95 0.83
N GLY A 781 -18.44 40.94 1.89
CA GLY A 781 -18.98 39.70 2.49
C GLY A 781 -17.92 38.93 3.26
N GLY A 782 -18.15 37.66 3.54
CA GLY A 782 -17.15 36.74 4.08
C GLY A 782 -17.59 35.30 3.86
N ALA A 783 -16.66 34.38 3.61
CA ALA A 783 -16.96 32.97 3.36
C ALA A 783 -17.07 32.18 4.68
N SER A 784 -17.83 31.09 4.72
CA SER A 784 -17.87 30.17 5.86
C SER A 784 -18.39 28.79 5.48
N ALA A 785 -17.98 27.77 6.21
CA ALA A 785 -18.53 26.44 6.00
C ALA A 785 -20.03 26.37 6.30
N ILE A 786 -20.48 27.01 7.37
CA ILE A 786 -21.91 27.16 7.68
C ILE A 786 -22.20 28.60 8.06
N SER A 787 -23.17 29.21 7.40
CA SER A 787 -23.69 30.53 7.73
C SER A 787 -25.16 30.45 8.12
N GLY A 788 -25.58 31.33 9.03
CA GLY A 788 -26.97 31.66 9.24
C GLY A 788 -27.14 33.13 9.64
N GLY A 789 -28.12 33.77 9.01
CA GLY A 789 -28.54 35.15 9.22
C GLY A 789 -30.07 35.29 9.25
N LYS A 790 -30.56 36.48 8.89
CA LYS A 790 -31.99 36.80 8.95
C LYS A 790 -32.57 36.98 7.55
N ASP A 791 -33.58 36.18 7.21
CA ASP A 791 -34.37 36.35 5.98
C ASP A 791 -35.86 36.59 6.30
N GLU A 792 -36.52 37.42 5.49
CA GLU A 792 -37.92 37.87 5.64
C GLU A 792 -38.36 38.26 7.08
N GLY A 793 -37.44 38.69 7.94
CA GLY A 793 -37.75 39.05 9.32
C GLY A 793 -37.45 37.97 10.37
N ARG A 794 -37.06 36.76 9.97
CA ARG A 794 -36.85 35.57 10.81
C ARG A 794 -35.37 35.21 10.90
N THR A 795 -34.94 34.79 12.08
CA THR A 795 -33.57 34.34 12.40
C THR A 795 -33.43 32.84 12.23
N SER A 796 -32.20 32.35 12.02
CA SER A 796 -31.85 30.93 11.96
C SER A 796 -31.41 30.38 13.32
N GLU A 797 -32.00 29.27 13.75
CA GLU A 797 -31.62 28.51 14.95
C GLU A 797 -31.05 27.14 14.54
N LEU A 798 -29.71 27.04 14.52
CA LEU A 798 -28.98 25.88 14.00
C LEU A 798 -28.49 24.96 15.12
N TYR A 799 -28.59 23.65 14.89
CA TYR A 799 -27.95 22.63 15.71
C TYR A 799 -26.92 21.86 14.87
N ILE A 800 -25.64 22.06 15.17
CA ILE A 800 -24.49 21.65 14.38
C ILE A 800 -23.67 20.66 15.19
N THR A 801 -23.66 19.38 14.79
CA THR A 801 -23.03 18.31 15.58
C THR A 801 -22.28 17.27 14.77
N GLY A 802 -21.14 16.79 15.27
CA GLY A 802 -20.46 15.65 14.64
C GLY A 802 -19.89 15.94 13.25
N ASN A 803 -19.72 17.21 12.86
CA ASN A 803 -19.18 17.58 11.55
C ASN A 803 -17.64 17.69 11.58
N LEU A 804 -17.04 17.58 10.41
CA LEU A 804 -15.63 17.89 10.16
C LEU A 804 -15.54 19.17 9.33
N PHE A 805 -14.80 20.15 9.83
CA PHE A 805 -14.45 21.39 9.14
C PHE A 805 -12.95 21.38 8.86
N TYR A 806 -12.54 21.74 7.65
CA TYR A 806 -11.12 21.73 7.27
C TYR A 806 -10.81 22.81 6.23
N ASP A 807 -9.84 23.67 6.53
CA ASP A 807 -9.33 24.70 5.62
C ASP A 807 -10.44 25.68 5.22
N ASP A 808 -10.99 26.38 6.21
CA ASP A 808 -12.09 27.34 6.03
C ASP A 808 -11.74 28.71 6.66
N ASP A 809 -12.25 29.80 6.08
CA ASP A 809 -12.19 31.15 6.69
C ASP A 809 -12.95 31.18 8.02
N HIS A 810 -14.08 30.48 8.09
CA HIS A 810 -14.89 30.31 9.30
C HIS A 810 -15.56 28.95 9.30
N ALA A 811 -15.58 28.24 10.44
CA ALA A 811 -16.34 27.00 10.56
C ALA A 811 -17.85 27.31 10.64
N VAL A 812 -18.25 28.23 11.52
CA VAL A 812 -19.65 28.63 11.68
C VAL A 812 -19.79 30.13 11.87
N LYS A 813 -20.58 30.78 11.02
CA LYS A 813 -20.88 32.21 11.08
C LYS A 813 -22.35 32.47 11.45
N ALA A 814 -22.57 33.22 12.52
CA ALA A 814 -23.88 33.65 12.98
C ALA A 814 -24.02 35.15 12.77
N LYS A 815 -25.11 35.58 12.11
CA LYS A 815 -25.40 36.98 11.77
C LYS A 815 -26.74 37.42 12.41
N ASP A 816 -27.04 38.71 12.40
CA ASP A 816 -28.40 39.25 12.60
C ASP A 816 -29.18 38.82 13.88
N ASN A 817 -28.49 38.69 15.03
CA ASN A 817 -29.07 38.19 16.28
C ASN A 817 -29.46 36.69 16.28
N ASN A 818 -28.81 35.87 15.46
CA ASN A 818 -28.95 34.41 15.50
C ASN A 818 -28.25 33.81 16.73
N PHE A 819 -28.69 32.60 17.12
CA PHE A 819 -28.00 31.77 18.11
C PHE A 819 -27.79 30.37 17.54
N HIS A 820 -26.59 29.80 17.71
CA HIS A 820 -26.25 28.48 17.16
C HIS A 820 -25.70 27.55 18.23
N VAL A 821 -26.06 26.27 18.15
CA VAL A 821 -25.52 25.19 18.98
C VAL A 821 -24.49 24.43 18.16
N VAL A 822 -23.25 24.36 18.63
CA VAL A 822 -22.10 23.77 17.95
C VAL A 822 -21.43 22.78 18.90
N VAL A 823 -21.74 21.48 18.74
CA VAL A 823 -21.32 20.45 19.69
C VAL A 823 -20.65 19.25 19.04
N ASN A 824 -19.64 18.65 19.66
CA ASN A 824 -18.99 17.43 19.15
C ASN A 824 -18.51 17.53 17.69
N ASN A 825 -18.03 18.69 17.24
CA ASN A 825 -17.43 18.84 15.90
C ASN A 825 -15.91 18.76 15.98
N THR A 826 -15.28 18.34 14.90
CA THR A 826 -13.83 18.44 14.72
C THR A 826 -13.55 19.56 13.74
N ILE A 827 -12.85 20.59 14.20
CA ILE A 827 -12.60 21.82 13.45
C ILE A 827 -11.11 21.97 13.27
N VAL A 828 -10.64 21.89 12.04
CA VAL A 828 -9.22 21.87 11.73
C VAL A 828 -8.89 22.95 10.72
N ARG A 829 -7.76 23.61 10.89
CA ARG A 829 -7.22 24.57 9.91
C ARG A 829 -8.22 25.69 9.60
N ILE A 830 -8.47 26.55 10.59
CA ILE A 830 -9.23 27.79 10.34
C ILE A 830 -8.25 28.90 10.02
N THR A 831 -8.30 29.36 8.79
CA THR A 831 -7.29 30.22 8.20
C THR A 831 -7.88 31.11 7.12
N ASN A 832 -7.27 32.29 6.92
CA ASN A 832 -7.58 33.15 5.79
C ASN A 832 -6.59 32.95 4.62
N GLU A 833 -5.68 31.98 4.74
CA GLU A 833 -4.82 31.57 3.63
C GLU A 833 -5.68 30.91 2.54
N GLY A 834 -5.52 31.33 1.29
CA GLY A 834 -6.35 30.86 0.17
C GLY A 834 -7.53 31.79 -0.17
N GLY A 835 -7.94 32.65 0.76
CA GLY A 835 -8.95 33.69 0.56
C GLY A 835 -8.39 35.10 0.34
N ASN A 836 -9.29 36.01 -0.03
CA ASN A 836 -9.05 37.46 -0.10
C ASN A 836 -9.32 38.14 1.25
N ASP A 837 -9.95 37.44 2.20
CA ASP A 837 -10.22 38.00 3.52
C ASP A 837 -8.91 38.19 4.29
N SER A 838 -8.76 39.33 4.95
CA SER A 838 -7.60 39.60 5.79
C SER A 838 -7.72 39.00 7.19
N ASP A 839 -8.91 38.52 7.55
CA ASP A 839 -9.22 38.01 8.88
C ASP A 839 -10.14 36.78 8.83
N CYS A 840 -10.09 35.95 9.86
CA CYS A 840 -10.81 34.67 9.94
C CYS A 840 -11.14 34.38 11.41
N GLY A 841 -12.03 33.43 11.66
CA GLY A 841 -12.36 32.99 13.00
C GLY A 841 -13.13 31.69 12.98
N MET A 842 -12.85 30.76 13.89
CA MET A 842 -13.61 29.52 13.95
C MET A 842 -15.11 29.80 14.08
N LEU A 843 -15.49 30.76 14.93
CA LEU A 843 -16.84 31.29 15.03
C LEU A 843 -16.88 32.77 14.60
N GLY A 844 -17.66 33.08 13.58
CA GLY A 844 -17.87 34.45 13.10
C GLY A 844 -19.12 35.08 13.72
N CYS A 845 -18.96 36.04 14.64
CA CYS A 845 -20.09 36.60 15.40
C CYS A 845 -20.88 37.69 14.66
N VAL A 846 -20.37 38.17 13.52
CA VAL A 846 -20.94 39.29 12.75
C VAL A 846 -20.52 39.20 11.29
N ASP A 847 -21.31 39.78 10.40
CA ASP A 847 -20.96 40.05 9.00
C ASP A 847 -20.96 41.57 8.73
N ILE A 848 -20.23 42.01 7.73
CA ILE A 848 -20.03 43.44 7.44
C ILE A 848 -21.38 44.09 7.14
N GLY A 849 -21.78 45.04 7.98
CA GLY A 849 -23.02 45.80 7.82
C GLY A 849 -24.24 45.21 8.54
N TYR A 850 -24.09 44.05 9.18
CA TYR A 850 -25.15 43.39 9.94
C TYR A 850 -24.91 43.49 11.46
N PRO A 851 -25.97 43.50 12.29
CA PRO A 851 -25.85 43.33 13.73
C PRO A 851 -25.14 42.03 14.13
N GLU A 852 -24.45 42.09 15.26
CA GLU A 852 -23.85 40.93 15.88
C GLU A 852 -24.91 39.86 16.25
N SER A 853 -24.51 38.60 16.23
CA SER A 853 -25.30 37.46 16.71
C SER A 853 -25.65 37.55 18.20
N LYS A 854 -26.67 36.78 18.63
CA LYS A 854 -26.93 36.54 20.06
C LYS A 854 -25.83 35.68 20.68
N GLY A 855 -25.20 34.81 19.88
CA GLY A 855 -24.01 34.05 20.25
C GLY A 855 -24.12 32.55 20.01
N TYR A 856 -23.35 31.78 20.77
CA TYR A 856 -23.10 30.37 20.50
C TYR A 856 -23.12 29.52 21.76
N TYR A 857 -23.59 28.28 21.62
CA TYR A 857 -23.33 27.21 22.58
C TYR A 857 -22.29 26.25 21.98
N PHE A 858 -21.05 26.32 22.45
CA PHE A 858 -19.89 25.62 21.88
C PHE A 858 -19.31 24.60 22.88
N GLN A 859 -19.61 23.31 22.67
CA GLN A 859 -19.27 22.25 23.63
C GLN A 859 -18.68 20.96 23.01
N ASP A 860 -17.71 20.36 23.71
CA ASP A 860 -17.16 19.02 23.39
C ASP A 860 -16.58 18.89 21.96
N ASN A 861 -16.15 20.01 21.38
CA ASN A 861 -15.49 20.04 20.07
C ASN A 861 -13.99 19.72 20.21
N ILE A 862 -13.38 19.27 19.11
CA ILE A 862 -11.91 19.21 18.94
C ILE A 862 -11.51 20.34 18.00
N THR A 863 -10.49 21.11 18.34
CA THR A 863 -9.91 22.11 17.44
C THR A 863 -8.42 21.88 17.20
N TYR A 864 -7.96 22.14 15.97
CA TYR A 864 -6.55 22.06 15.61
C TYR A 864 -6.16 23.04 14.50
N ASP A 865 -5.02 23.71 14.61
CA ASP A 865 -4.55 24.72 13.63
C ASP A 865 -5.58 25.86 13.46
N ILE A 866 -5.94 26.52 14.57
CA ILE A 866 -6.91 27.62 14.56
C ILE A 866 -6.21 28.97 14.65
N LYS A 867 -6.34 29.80 13.62
CA LYS A 867 -5.76 31.15 13.64
C LYS A 867 -6.42 32.07 14.67
N ASN A 868 -7.76 32.09 14.71
CA ASN A 868 -8.54 32.85 15.69
C ASN A 868 -9.78 32.04 16.13
N VAL A 869 -10.13 32.11 17.41
CA VAL A 869 -11.35 31.45 17.94
C VAL A 869 -12.61 32.20 17.50
N LEU A 870 -12.63 33.52 17.63
CA LEU A 870 -13.76 34.38 17.28
C LEU A 870 -13.34 35.44 16.27
N ARG A 871 -14.29 35.87 15.42
CA ARG A 871 -14.19 37.11 14.65
C ARG A 871 -15.36 38.04 14.94
N GLY A 872 -15.05 39.32 15.11
CA GLY A 872 -16.04 40.40 15.22
C GLY A 872 -16.95 40.33 16.44
N HIS A 873 -16.45 39.74 17.54
CA HIS A 873 -17.16 39.64 18.81
C HIS A 873 -17.12 40.96 19.61
N THR A 874 -18.25 41.36 20.18
CA THR A 874 -18.39 42.47 21.11
C THR A 874 -19.34 42.13 22.27
N ASN A 875 -20.56 41.66 21.99
CA ASN A 875 -21.62 41.43 22.99
C ASN A 875 -22.24 40.03 22.92
N ALA A 876 -21.95 39.23 21.89
CA ALA A 876 -22.57 37.92 21.73
C ALA A 876 -22.26 37.02 22.95
N VAL A 877 -23.23 36.22 23.38
CA VAL A 877 -23.09 35.30 24.51
C VAL A 877 -22.51 33.99 24.03
N ILE A 878 -21.29 33.67 24.47
CA ILE A 878 -20.61 32.44 24.11
C ILE A 878 -20.57 31.53 25.33
N THR A 879 -21.17 30.33 25.22
CA THR A 879 -20.87 29.23 26.14
C THR A 879 -19.75 28.41 25.53
N PHE A 880 -18.66 28.21 26.27
CA PHE A 880 -17.46 27.56 25.77
C PHE A 880 -17.00 26.47 26.76
N GLU A 881 -17.51 25.25 26.62
CA GLU A 881 -17.40 24.21 27.66
C GLU A 881 -16.82 22.90 27.10
N GLY A 882 -15.93 22.25 27.84
CA GLY A 882 -15.54 20.86 27.52
C GLY A 882 -14.82 20.68 26.19
N ASN A 883 -14.24 21.71 25.57
CA ASN A 883 -13.55 21.58 24.29
C ASN A 883 -12.11 21.07 24.46
N LEU A 884 -11.60 20.35 23.45
CA LEU A 884 -10.20 19.97 23.33
C LEU A 884 -9.53 20.86 22.29
N LEU A 885 -8.54 21.64 22.71
CA LEU A 885 -7.91 22.69 21.91
C LEU A 885 -6.41 22.35 21.81
N SER A 886 -5.79 22.45 20.64
CA SER A 886 -4.31 22.31 20.53
C SER A 886 -3.56 23.63 20.69
N GLU A 887 -4.22 24.76 20.43
CA GLU A 887 -3.65 26.10 20.62
C GLU A 887 -4.21 26.79 21.88
N PRO A 888 -3.41 27.65 22.56
CA PRO A 888 -3.92 28.51 23.62
C PRO A 888 -5.02 29.45 23.10
N TRP A 889 -6.09 29.60 23.86
CA TRP A 889 -7.14 30.58 23.59
C TRP A 889 -7.08 31.72 24.60
N ASP A 890 -7.71 32.84 24.28
CA ASP A 890 -7.80 33.96 25.20
C ASP A 890 -8.64 33.58 26.42
N THR A 891 -8.00 33.43 27.57
CA THR A 891 -8.67 33.15 28.86
C THR A 891 -8.89 34.41 29.69
N THR A 892 -8.49 35.58 29.19
CA THR A 892 -8.64 36.84 29.91
C THR A 892 -10.09 37.30 29.93
N GLU A 893 -10.83 37.03 28.85
CA GLU A 893 -12.26 37.29 28.71
C GLU A 893 -13.12 36.29 29.52
N GLU A 894 -14.16 36.79 30.19
CA GLU A 894 -15.00 35.98 31.09
C GLU A 894 -15.76 34.87 30.35
N TRP A 895 -16.21 35.13 29.12
CA TRP A 895 -16.92 34.15 28.29
C TRP A 895 -16.03 32.96 27.87
N ALA A 896 -14.72 33.17 27.79
CA ALA A 896 -13.77 32.16 27.32
C ALA A 896 -13.21 31.26 28.45
N ARG A 897 -13.57 31.56 29.71
CA ARG A 897 -13.18 30.78 30.91
C ARG A 897 -14.13 29.63 31.24
N GLY A 898 -14.99 29.21 30.31
CA GLY A 898 -15.90 28.10 30.55
C GLY A 898 -15.18 26.83 31.03
N GLY A 899 -15.93 25.95 31.68
CA GLY A 899 -15.40 24.79 32.38
C GLY A 899 -14.83 23.71 31.46
N ASN A 900 -13.93 22.90 32.01
CA ASN A 900 -13.47 21.63 31.43
C ASN A 900 -12.86 21.67 30.01
N ASN A 901 -12.48 22.84 29.51
CA ASN A 901 -11.65 22.95 28.31
C ASN A 901 -10.22 22.47 28.60
N SER A 902 -9.61 21.77 27.64
CA SER A 902 -8.26 21.20 27.79
C SER A 902 -7.35 21.58 26.64
N LEU A 903 -6.14 22.05 26.96
CA LEU A 903 -5.08 22.34 25.99
C LEU A 903 -4.20 21.10 25.78
N CYS A 904 -4.50 20.28 24.78
CA CYS A 904 -3.80 19.03 24.50
C CYS A 904 -3.81 18.69 23.01
N ASP A 905 -2.80 17.96 22.55
CA ASP A 905 -2.75 17.39 21.21
C ASP A 905 -3.88 16.34 21.04
N PRO A 906 -4.74 16.45 20.01
CA PRO A 906 -5.83 15.51 19.78
C PRO A 906 -5.38 14.13 19.29
N LYS A 907 -4.10 13.94 18.91
CA LYS A 907 -3.55 12.65 18.45
C LYS A 907 -4.36 12.06 17.29
N PHE A 908 -4.52 12.83 16.21
CA PHE A 908 -5.14 12.33 14.99
C PHE A 908 -4.30 11.23 14.33
N THR A 909 -4.95 10.36 13.58
CA THR A 909 -4.30 9.25 12.85
C THR A 909 -3.38 9.79 11.75
N TYR A 910 -3.82 10.82 11.03
CA TYR A 910 -3.05 11.52 10.00
C TYR A 910 -3.58 12.95 9.84
N ILE A 911 -2.69 13.91 9.58
CA ILE A 911 -3.06 15.30 9.28
C ILE A 911 -2.62 15.56 7.84
N PRO A 912 -3.57 15.69 6.89
CA PRO A 912 -3.24 15.86 5.48
C PRO A 912 -2.69 17.27 5.20
N ALA A 913 -1.82 17.35 4.20
CA ALA A 913 -1.54 18.60 3.51
C ALA A 913 -2.76 19.03 2.69
N VAL A 914 -2.95 20.34 2.48
CA VAL A 914 -4.11 20.87 1.75
C VAL A 914 -4.21 20.24 0.35
N GLU A 915 -3.08 20.05 -0.33
CA GLU A 915 -3.03 19.47 -1.69
C GLU A 915 -3.65 18.06 -1.77
N GLU A 916 -3.63 17.29 -0.68
CA GLU A 916 -4.21 15.94 -0.61
C GLU A 916 -5.75 15.97 -0.55
N THR A 917 -6.34 17.14 -0.25
CA THR A 917 -7.78 17.30 0.00
C THR A 917 -8.53 18.00 -1.13
N LEU A 918 -7.82 18.61 -2.09
CA LEU A 918 -8.42 19.44 -3.16
C LEU A 918 -9.15 18.65 -4.26
N ASN A 919 -8.94 17.34 -4.36
CA ASN A 919 -9.30 16.57 -5.57
C ASN A 919 -10.28 15.42 -5.34
N PHE A 920 -10.95 15.34 -4.18
CA PHE A 920 -12.05 14.39 -4.03
C PHE A 920 -13.16 14.75 -5.02
N GLN A 921 -13.73 13.74 -5.68
CA GLN A 921 -14.76 13.89 -6.73
C GLN A 921 -16.10 13.27 -6.35
N THR A 922 -16.13 12.49 -5.27
CA THR A 922 -17.27 11.72 -4.80
C THR A 922 -17.38 11.78 -3.28
N TRP A 923 -18.55 11.37 -2.78
CA TRP A 923 -18.79 11.25 -1.35
C TRP A 923 -17.87 10.21 -0.71
N GLU A 924 -17.68 9.06 -1.39
CA GLU A 924 -16.86 7.95 -0.94
C GLU A 924 -15.40 8.35 -0.76
N GLN A 925 -14.80 9.02 -1.77
CA GLN A 925 -13.42 9.50 -1.73
C GLN A 925 -13.15 10.39 -0.53
N ALA A 926 -14.05 11.33 -0.24
CA ALA A 926 -13.88 12.27 0.87
C ALA A 926 -13.98 11.61 2.25
N GLN A 927 -14.50 10.38 2.38
CA GLN A 927 -14.59 9.72 3.70
C GLN A 927 -13.22 9.41 4.31
N ILE A 928 -12.15 9.39 3.51
CA ILE A 928 -10.78 9.26 4.02
C ILE A 928 -10.44 10.34 5.05
N MET A 929 -11.01 11.55 4.92
CA MET A 929 -10.84 12.64 5.88
C MET A 929 -11.28 12.26 7.29
N LYS A 930 -12.38 11.50 7.43
CA LYS A 930 -12.86 11.02 8.74
C LYS A 930 -11.92 9.99 9.35
N LYS A 931 -11.21 9.20 8.53
CA LYS A 931 -10.19 8.25 9.00
C LYS A 931 -8.91 8.96 9.41
N TRP A 932 -8.46 9.94 8.63
CA TRP A 932 -7.29 10.75 8.95
C TRP A 932 -7.48 11.51 10.27
N PHE A 933 -8.60 12.19 10.43
CA PHE A 933 -8.93 12.92 11.66
C PHE A 933 -9.59 12.07 12.75
N ALA A 934 -9.56 10.74 12.63
CA ALA A 934 -9.96 9.86 13.73
C ALA A 934 -8.91 9.98 14.86
N PRO A 935 -9.33 10.25 16.12
CA PRO A 935 -8.41 10.23 17.25
C PRO A 935 -7.87 8.81 17.49
N GLN A 936 -6.57 8.70 17.74
CA GLN A 936 -5.93 7.44 18.13
C GLN A 936 -6.41 6.98 19.52
N ALA A 937 -6.16 5.71 19.87
CA ALA A 937 -6.68 5.09 21.10
C ALA A 937 -6.23 5.81 22.39
N GLU A 938 -5.07 6.45 22.36
CA GLU A 938 -4.48 7.24 23.44
C GLU A 938 -4.92 8.71 23.48
N SER A 939 -5.76 9.14 22.53
CA SER A 939 -6.19 10.53 22.44
C SER A 939 -6.99 10.97 23.67
N PRO A 940 -6.77 12.20 24.19
CA PRO A 940 -7.56 12.76 25.28
C PRO A 940 -9.01 13.06 24.87
N ALA A 941 -9.37 12.94 23.59
CA ALA A 941 -10.74 13.06 23.11
C ALA A 941 -11.61 11.82 23.41
N ILE A 942 -10.99 10.67 23.68
CA ILE A 942 -11.70 9.39 23.83
C ILE A 942 -12.40 9.33 25.19
N GLY A 943 -13.74 9.22 25.17
CA GLY A 943 -14.57 9.04 26.36
C GLY A 943 -14.66 10.25 27.32
N THR A 944 -14.24 11.45 26.88
CA THR A 944 -14.15 12.65 27.73
C THR A 944 -15.20 13.73 27.44
N ALA A 945 -16.09 13.52 26.47
CA ALA A 945 -17.25 14.38 26.25
C ALA A 945 -18.38 14.03 27.24
N GLU A 946 -19.44 14.84 27.23
CA GLU A 946 -20.64 14.59 28.02
C GLU A 946 -21.18 13.16 27.82
N ASN A 947 -21.63 12.53 28.92
CA ASN A 947 -22.12 11.15 28.98
C ASN A 947 -21.09 10.08 28.58
N GLY A 948 -19.79 10.37 28.71
CA GLY A 948 -18.71 9.44 28.40
C GLY A 948 -18.51 9.19 26.90
N ARG A 949 -18.99 10.11 26.06
CA ARG A 949 -18.80 10.08 24.61
C ARG A 949 -17.40 10.57 24.23
N ASN A 950 -17.03 10.38 22.98
CA ASN A 950 -15.85 11.01 22.42
C ASN A 950 -16.14 12.48 22.09
N LYS A 951 -15.14 13.35 22.24
CA LYS A 951 -15.16 14.71 21.69
C LYS A 951 -14.99 14.67 20.16
N GLY A 952 -15.50 15.70 19.49
CA GLY A 952 -15.39 15.82 18.02
C GLY A 952 -16.23 14.80 17.24
N LEU A 953 -15.94 14.68 15.93
CA LEU A 953 -16.81 13.96 14.99
C LEU A 953 -16.98 12.46 15.27
N TYR A 954 -16.00 11.85 15.95
CA TYR A 954 -15.92 10.39 16.13
C TYR A 954 -16.74 9.94 17.35
N THR A 955 -17.98 10.40 17.43
CA THR A 955 -18.93 10.14 18.51
C THR A 955 -20.16 9.38 18.01
N HIS A 956 -20.90 8.73 18.91
CA HIS A 956 -22.16 8.08 18.53
C HIS A 956 -23.20 9.12 18.10
N ARG A 957 -23.80 8.89 16.94
CA ARG A 957 -24.79 9.80 16.33
C ARG A 957 -26.07 9.94 17.13
N GLY A 958 -26.75 11.05 16.90
CA GLY A 958 -28.00 11.39 17.56
C GLY A 958 -27.85 11.78 19.04
N VAL A 959 -28.99 11.88 19.73
CA VAL A 959 -29.07 12.44 21.08
C VAL A 959 -28.44 11.51 22.13
N SER A 960 -27.63 12.08 23.02
CA SER A 960 -27.16 11.41 24.23
C SER A 960 -28.15 11.64 25.36
N ILE A 961 -28.62 10.58 26.00
CA ILE A 961 -29.44 10.69 27.21
C ILE A 961 -28.72 9.90 28.30
N SER A 962 -28.43 10.55 29.42
CA SER A 962 -27.91 9.92 30.63
C SER A 962 -28.83 10.20 31.83
N GLY A 963 -28.71 9.36 32.86
CA GLY A 963 -29.65 9.32 33.97
C GLY A 963 -30.85 8.44 33.65
N GLU A 964 -30.95 7.29 34.31
CA GLU A 964 -32.18 6.50 34.30
C GLU A 964 -33.26 7.32 35.03
N PRO A 965 -34.47 7.54 34.46
CA PRO A 965 -35.59 7.92 35.30
C PRO A 965 -35.77 6.78 36.29
N SER A 966 -35.72 7.05 37.59
CA SER A 966 -36.10 6.05 38.59
C SER A 966 -37.50 5.56 38.21
N THR A 967 -37.60 4.28 37.87
CA THR A 967 -38.89 3.66 37.51
C THR A 967 -39.90 3.91 38.63
N PRO A 968 -41.18 4.18 38.31
CA PRO A 968 -42.23 4.34 39.32
C PRO A 968 -42.32 3.19 40.31
#